data_AF-A0A7V4MHH7-F1
#
_entry.id   AF-A0A7V4MHH7-F1
#
_cell.length_a   1.000
_cell.length_b   1.000
_cell.length_c   1.000
_cell.angle_alpha   90.00
_cell.angle_beta   90.00
_cell.angle_gamma   90.00
#
_symmetry.space_group_name_H-M   'P 1'
#
loop_
_entity.id
_entity.type
_entity.pdbx_description
1 polymer ?
#
loop_
_entity_poly.entity_id
_entity_poly.type
_entity_poly.pdbx_seq_one_letter_code
_entity_poly.pdbx_strand_id
1 'polypeptide(L)'
;MENKLLFGGLLLGCALQVAQAAGADAVEAVWPPAELRSRPQPGADSWSANWIGVAGSVNRSNLWTCFRREFLLSKKPKTAAARIAVDSKYWLWVNGRMVVREGGLKRGPTPHDTYFDEVELAPYLRPGTNSLAVLVWYFGKEGFSHKSSGSSGLLFELAAGSGRIVSDKSWRGWVHPAFGETGEPLPNFRLPESNIRFDATRDIAGWHLPGYNDADWPLAVELGKAGCPPWNGLIPRPVPFWKDYGLKSYVNAAGFPAISDGQIIKAKLPYNAQVNPWLKVNAKAGQLIKIQTDNYQGGGEYNVRAEYVTRDGVQEFECPGWMNGHEVWYELPSGVQVLGLKFRETGFDTAFTGTFECDDDFLNRLREKAVRTLYLTMRDTYMDCPDRERALWWGDAVNQLGESFYALDRRSDSLTRKCIRDLIGWQRPDGVLFSPVPAGNWDKDLPLQMLASIGHKGFWTYGLYSGDLATLREVYPGVKRYLEIWRMQPDGLVVPRRGSWEWGDWGTNVDLTLLYNEWYYLALQGMRAMAVALRRPEDLAWIDVRLNSIATAFNPAFWNGREYRASDFNGHTDDRANALAVVAGLAKPAQYPALTEVLKTQEHASPYMEKYVLEALCLMNQPALAQDRMRKRYQKMVDHAGLSTLWEGWGIGSEGFGGGTINHAWSGGPLTIMSQFFAGIAPLTPGFETYEVRPRLGHLTKAAAGFDTVKGRIEVSIARSEGRFNLKLVSPPNTTGRVCIPVADYKLKTIRVNGKGVWSEGKATGRIKGLAPADALTGHACFNVAPGVWEFQCR
;
A
#
# COMPACT_ATOMS: atom_id res chain seq x y z
N MET A 1 11.13 -14.05 58.57
CA MET A 1 11.07 -14.99 57.42
C MET A 1 9.66 -14.94 56.88
N GLU A 2 9.52 -15.09 55.56
CA GLU A 2 8.29 -14.98 54.77
C GLU A 2 7.77 -13.55 54.52
N ASN A 3 8.22 -12.98 53.40
CA ASN A 3 7.57 -11.91 52.67
C ASN A 3 7.80 -12.22 51.18
N LYS A 4 6.74 -12.55 50.43
CA LYS A 4 6.80 -12.76 48.97
C LYS A 4 5.72 -11.95 48.25
N LEU A 5 6.22 -11.06 47.39
CA LEU A 5 5.76 -10.71 46.04
C LEU A 5 4.26 -10.41 45.84
N LEU A 6 3.93 -9.12 45.94
CA LEU A 6 2.91 -8.45 45.14
C LEU A 6 3.61 -7.60 44.07
N PHE A 7 2.93 -7.37 42.94
CA PHE A 7 3.32 -6.62 41.73
C PHE A 7 3.88 -7.46 40.56
N GLY A 8 2.93 -8.06 39.83
CA GLY A 8 3.17 -8.70 38.53
C GLY A 8 1.90 -8.91 37.69
N GLY A 9 0.84 -8.11 37.91
CA GLY A 9 -0.46 -8.31 37.24
C GLY A 9 -1.09 -7.01 36.80
N LEU A 10 -0.75 -6.51 35.61
CA LEU A 10 -1.50 -5.41 34.98
C LEU A 10 -1.54 -5.43 33.44
N LEU A 11 -1.13 -6.54 32.81
CA LEU A 11 -1.33 -6.78 31.37
C LEU A 11 -2.08 -8.08 31.04
N LEU A 12 -2.56 -8.79 32.06
CA LEU A 12 -3.34 -10.03 31.93
C LEU A 12 -4.86 -9.84 32.18
N GLY A 13 -5.29 -8.64 32.59
CA GLY A 13 -6.66 -8.41 33.10
C GLY A 13 -7.75 -8.14 32.06
N CYS A 14 -7.42 -7.69 30.84
CA CYS A 14 -8.46 -7.30 29.87
C CYS A 14 -8.86 -8.41 28.87
N ALA A 15 -8.16 -9.54 28.84
CA ALA A 15 -8.49 -10.65 27.93
C ALA A 15 -9.34 -11.76 28.58
N LEU A 16 -9.50 -11.77 29.91
CA LEU A 16 -10.25 -12.82 30.61
C LEU A 16 -11.60 -12.39 31.21
N GLN A 17 -11.93 -11.09 31.25
CA GLN A 17 -13.21 -10.62 31.82
C GLN A 17 -14.35 -10.42 30.80
N VAL A 18 -14.12 -10.64 29.50
CA VAL A 18 -15.18 -10.60 28.46
C VAL A 18 -15.88 -11.97 28.30
N ALA A 19 -15.38 -13.04 28.93
CA ALA A 19 -15.95 -14.39 28.83
C ALA A 19 -16.96 -14.76 29.94
N GLN A 20 -17.27 -13.87 30.89
CA GLN A 20 -18.11 -14.21 32.06
C GLN A 20 -19.21 -13.19 32.41
N ALA A 21 -19.66 -12.40 31.43
CA ALA A 21 -20.81 -11.47 31.60
C ALA A 21 -21.93 -11.65 30.56
N ALA A 22 -21.99 -12.79 29.86
CA ALA A 22 -23.15 -13.19 29.07
C ALA A 22 -23.79 -14.40 29.75
N GLY A 23 -24.80 -14.14 30.58
CA GLY A 23 -25.66 -15.18 31.13
C GLY A 23 -26.32 -15.96 30.00
N ALA A 24 -26.33 -17.28 30.16
CA ALA A 24 -27.16 -18.16 29.36
C ALA A 24 -28.63 -17.75 29.55
N ASP A 25 -29.23 -17.19 28.50
CA ASP A 25 -30.50 -17.65 27.93
C ASP A 25 -31.01 -16.66 26.87
N ALA A 26 -31.38 -17.24 25.72
CA ALA A 26 -32.23 -16.71 24.66
C ALA A 26 -31.99 -15.26 24.18
N VAL A 27 -31.07 -15.10 23.22
CA VAL A 27 -31.20 -14.06 22.18
C VAL A 27 -30.92 -14.73 20.84
N GLU A 28 -31.98 -15.07 20.11
CA GLU A 28 -31.89 -15.32 18.67
C GLU A 28 -31.33 -14.06 18.01
N ALA A 29 -30.05 -14.11 17.67
CA ALA A 29 -29.42 -13.09 16.85
C ALA A 29 -30.07 -13.14 15.46
N VAL A 30 -30.90 -12.14 15.19
CA VAL A 30 -31.38 -11.84 13.83
C VAL A 30 -30.19 -11.34 13.03
N TRP A 31 -29.50 -12.26 12.36
CA TRP A 31 -28.53 -11.95 11.32
C TRP A 31 -29.24 -11.24 10.16
N PRO A 32 -28.67 -10.17 9.56
CA PRO A 32 -29.09 -9.77 8.23
C PRO A 32 -28.81 -10.94 7.25
N PRO A 33 -29.59 -11.08 6.16
CA PRO A 33 -29.55 -12.28 5.33
C PRO A 33 -28.15 -12.63 4.85
N ALA A 34 -27.83 -13.91 4.95
CA ALA A 34 -26.62 -14.53 4.43
C ALA A 34 -26.57 -14.50 2.90
N GLU A 35 -26.25 -13.34 2.32
CA GLU A 35 -25.85 -13.19 0.91
C GLU A 35 -24.41 -12.71 0.79
N LEU A 36 -23.51 -13.33 1.54
CA LEU A 36 -22.07 -13.40 1.24
C LEU A 36 -21.57 -14.80 1.58
N ARG A 37 -22.31 -15.82 1.10
CA ARG A 37 -21.66 -17.07 0.77
C ARG A 37 -20.58 -16.70 -0.25
N SER A 38 -19.34 -17.07 0.02
CA SER A 38 -18.27 -17.12 -0.97
C SER A 38 -18.89 -17.65 -2.27
N ARG A 39 -19.13 -16.78 -3.25
CA ARG A 39 -19.43 -17.26 -4.60
C ARG A 39 -18.28 -18.21 -4.91
N PRO A 40 -18.54 -19.47 -5.31
CA PRO A 40 -17.48 -20.31 -5.82
C PRO A 40 -16.78 -19.47 -6.89
N GLN A 41 -15.50 -19.19 -6.65
CA GLN A 41 -14.65 -18.51 -7.62
C GLN A 41 -14.84 -19.28 -8.93
N PRO A 42 -15.31 -18.62 -10.01
CA PRO A 42 -15.50 -19.34 -11.27
C PRO A 42 -14.14 -19.92 -11.67
N GLY A 43 -13.98 -21.23 -11.51
CA GLY A 43 -12.78 -21.92 -11.94
C GLY A 43 -12.59 -21.78 -13.45
N ALA A 44 -11.43 -22.22 -13.96
CA ALA A 44 -11.18 -22.28 -15.41
C ALA A 44 -12.33 -22.98 -16.17
N ASP A 45 -13.02 -23.93 -15.54
CA ASP A 45 -14.18 -24.67 -16.05
C ASP A 45 -15.42 -23.79 -16.36
N SER A 46 -15.45 -22.52 -15.95
CA SER A 46 -16.53 -21.57 -16.24
C SER A 46 -16.36 -20.83 -17.57
N TRP A 47 -15.23 -20.99 -18.25
CA TRP A 47 -14.90 -20.29 -19.49
C TRP A 47 -15.20 -21.15 -20.71
N SER A 48 -15.65 -20.50 -21.78
CA SER A 48 -15.84 -21.11 -23.10
C SER A 48 -14.89 -20.55 -24.17
N ALA A 49 -14.12 -19.53 -23.82
CA ALA A 49 -13.15 -18.90 -24.70
C ALA A 49 -11.80 -19.63 -24.71
N ASN A 50 -11.06 -19.46 -25.80
CA ASN A 50 -9.69 -19.93 -25.97
C ASN A 50 -8.72 -18.75 -25.83
N TRP A 51 -7.55 -18.99 -25.26
CA TRP A 51 -6.41 -18.10 -25.38
C TRP A 51 -6.05 -17.98 -26.86
N ILE A 52 -5.90 -16.75 -27.36
CA ILE A 52 -5.51 -16.47 -28.74
C ILE A 52 -4.24 -15.64 -28.81
N GLY A 53 -3.47 -15.85 -29.88
CA GLY A 53 -2.25 -15.12 -30.22
C GLY A 53 -2.24 -14.68 -31.69
N VAL A 54 -1.16 -14.02 -32.09
CA VAL A 54 -0.99 -13.55 -33.48
C VAL A 54 -0.19 -14.57 -34.29
N ALA A 55 -0.70 -14.94 -35.47
CA ALA A 55 -0.04 -15.89 -36.36
C ALA A 55 1.38 -15.44 -36.74
N GLY A 56 2.35 -16.37 -36.68
CA GLY A 56 3.75 -16.11 -37.01
C GLY A 56 4.50 -15.19 -36.04
N SER A 57 3.84 -14.70 -34.97
CA SER A 57 4.52 -13.92 -33.94
C SER A 57 5.40 -14.82 -33.06
N VAL A 58 6.54 -14.27 -32.65
CA VAL A 58 7.46 -14.90 -31.69
C VAL A 58 7.37 -14.12 -30.39
N ASN A 59 7.20 -14.83 -29.27
CA ASN A 59 7.22 -14.23 -27.95
C ASN A 59 8.59 -13.58 -27.72
N ARG A 60 8.61 -12.25 -27.68
CA ARG A 60 9.78 -11.42 -27.39
C ARG A 60 9.39 -10.34 -26.40
N SER A 61 10.38 -9.74 -25.74
CA SER A 61 10.14 -8.59 -24.88
C SER A 61 9.50 -7.45 -25.66
N ASN A 62 8.71 -6.62 -24.98
CA ASN A 62 8.07 -5.43 -25.53
C ASN A 62 7.22 -5.68 -26.79
N LEU A 63 6.47 -6.78 -26.82
CA LEU A 63 5.63 -7.14 -27.95
C LEU A 63 4.26 -6.46 -27.84
N TRP A 64 3.87 -5.75 -28.89
CA TRP A 64 2.57 -5.09 -29.01
C TRP A 64 1.71 -5.77 -30.08
N THR A 65 0.55 -6.28 -29.70
CA THR A 65 -0.36 -6.97 -30.61
C THR A 65 -1.76 -6.37 -30.58
N CYS A 66 -2.39 -6.31 -31.74
CA CYS A 66 -3.75 -5.84 -31.91
C CYS A 66 -4.65 -7.04 -32.19
N PHE A 67 -5.81 -7.07 -31.55
CA PHE A 67 -6.87 -8.03 -31.83
C PHE A 67 -8.15 -7.29 -32.18
N ARG A 68 -8.87 -7.79 -33.19
CA ARG A 68 -10.13 -7.22 -33.63
C ARG A 68 -11.19 -8.28 -33.84
N ARG A 69 -12.43 -7.92 -33.54
CA ARG A 69 -13.63 -8.71 -33.82
C ARG A 69 -14.83 -7.81 -34.04
N GLU A 70 -15.51 -8.03 -35.16
CA GLU A 70 -16.86 -7.50 -35.37
C GLU A 70 -17.91 -8.58 -35.11
N PHE A 71 -19.05 -8.17 -34.56
CA PHE A 71 -20.18 -9.06 -34.30
C PHE A 71 -21.51 -8.29 -34.36
N LEU A 72 -22.60 -9.03 -34.62
CA LEU A 72 -23.93 -8.45 -34.71
C LEU A 72 -24.74 -8.68 -33.43
N LEU A 73 -25.48 -7.66 -33.03
CA LEU A 73 -26.50 -7.76 -31.98
C LEU A 73 -27.86 -7.37 -32.53
N SER A 74 -28.86 -8.25 -32.39
CA SER A 74 -30.23 -7.94 -32.79
C SER A 74 -30.85 -6.80 -31.97
N LYS A 75 -30.42 -6.67 -30.71
CA LYS A 75 -30.83 -5.59 -29.79
C LYS A 75 -29.70 -5.26 -28.83
N LYS A 76 -29.71 -4.03 -28.31
CA LYS A 76 -28.81 -3.62 -27.23
C LYS A 76 -29.14 -4.43 -25.96
N PRO A 77 -28.17 -5.14 -25.36
CA PRO A 77 -28.41 -5.86 -24.12
C PRO A 77 -28.52 -4.90 -22.92
N LYS A 78 -29.22 -5.33 -21.86
CA LYS A 78 -29.28 -4.56 -20.61
C LYS A 78 -27.96 -4.62 -19.84
N THR A 79 -27.33 -5.79 -19.85
CA THR A 79 -26.02 -6.09 -19.25
C THR A 79 -25.17 -6.84 -20.26
N ALA A 80 -23.86 -6.62 -20.23
CA ALA A 80 -22.92 -7.27 -21.11
C ALA A 80 -21.56 -7.39 -20.40
N ALA A 81 -21.46 -8.31 -19.46
CA ALA A 81 -20.24 -8.56 -18.71
C ALA A 81 -19.19 -9.21 -19.61
N ALA A 82 -18.06 -8.53 -19.81
CA ALA A 82 -16.86 -9.07 -20.42
C ALA A 82 -15.88 -9.53 -19.34
N ARG A 83 -15.24 -10.66 -19.57
CA ARG A 83 -14.10 -11.16 -18.82
C ARG A 83 -12.87 -11.17 -19.73
N ILE A 84 -11.75 -10.61 -19.28
CA ILE A 84 -10.57 -10.36 -20.11
C ILE A 84 -9.30 -10.73 -19.35
N ALA A 85 -8.48 -11.62 -19.89
CA ALA A 85 -7.13 -11.89 -19.37
C ALA A 85 -6.09 -11.71 -20.48
N VAL A 86 -4.93 -11.15 -20.11
CA VAL A 86 -3.79 -10.99 -21.00
C VAL A 86 -2.51 -11.23 -20.22
N ASP A 87 -1.42 -11.47 -20.95
CA ASP A 87 -0.08 -11.20 -20.45
C ASP A 87 0.55 -10.12 -21.37
N SER A 88 0.79 -8.88 -20.92
CA SER A 88 0.82 -8.39 -19.53
C SER A 88 -0.18 -7.26 -19.24
N LYS A 89 -0.44 -6.37 -20.22
CA LYS A 89 -1.36 -5.22 -20.09
C LYS A 89 -2.20 -5.06 -21.36
N TYR A 90 -3.38 -4.43 -21.28
CA TYR A 90 -4.21 -4.15 -22.46
C TYR A 90 -4.94 -2.81 -22.46
N TRP A 91 -5.39 -2.40 -23.65
CA TRP A 91 -6.35 -1.31 -23.86
C TRP A 91 -7.52 -1.85 -24.68
N LEU A 92 -8.74 -1.52 -24.28
CA LEU A 92 -9.98 -1.99 -24.93
C LEU A 92 -10.75 -0.82 -25.51
N TRP A 93 -11.13 -0.95 -26.77
CA TRP A 93 -12.10 -0.09 -27.43
C TRP A 93 -13.33 -0.90 -27.84
N VAL A 94 -14.50 -0.32 -27.61
CA VAL A 94 -15.79 -0.83 -28.09
C VAL A 94 -16.42 0.26 -28.96
N ASN A 95 -16.68 -0.07 -30.22
CA ASN A 95 -17.19 0.87 -31.22
C ASN A 95 -16.35 2.16 -31.33
N GLY A 96 -15.01 2.04 -31.27
CA GLY A 96 -14.07 3.16 -31.32
C GLY A 96 -13.94 3.96 -30.02
N ARG A 97 -14.78 3.71 -29.01
CA ARG A 97 -14.68 4.36 -27.70
C ARG A 97 -13.78 3.53 -26.78
N MET A 98 -12.75 4.15 -26.23
CA MET A 98 -11.89 3.52 -25.22
C MET A 98 -12.71 3.26 -23.94
N VAL A 99 -12.75 2.00 -23.51
CA VAL A 99 -13.48 1.52 -22.32
C VAL A 99 -12.52 1.21 -21.18
N VAL A 100 -11.39 0.57 -21.50
CA VAL A 100 -10.33 0.28 -20.53
C VAL A 100 -9.03 0.90 -21.01
N ARG A 101 -8.41 1.69 -20.13
CA ARG A 101 -7.07 2.24 -20.30
C ARG A 101 -6.14 1.49 -19.35
N GLU A 102 -5.26 0.67 -19.90
CA GLU A 102 -4.32 -0.16 -19.14
C GLU A 102 -5.01 -1.13 -18.15
N GLY A 103 -5.71 -2.13 -18.71
CA GLY A 103 -6.17 -3.29 -17.96
C GLY A 103 -5.10 -4.37 -17.81
N GLY A 104 -5.43 -5.42 -17.07
CA GLY A 104 -4.50 -6.48 -16.68
C GLY A 104 -3.68 -6.11 -15.46
N LEU A 105 -3.58 -7.02 -14.50
CA LEU A 105 -2.63 -6.91 -13.40
C LEU A 105 -1.33 -7.62 -13.78
N LYS A 106 -0.20 -7.16 -13.20
CA LYS A 106 1.03 -7.96 -13.19
C LYS A 106 0.75 -9.34 -12.55
N ARG A 107 1.61 -10.34 -12.81
CA ARG A 107 1.42 -11.80 -12.57
C ARG A 107 0.54 -12.16 -11.36
N GLY A 108 -0.23 -13.24 -11.52
CA GLY A 108 -1.28 -13.68 -10.59
C GLY A 108 -0.88 -13.93 -9.13
N PRO A 109 -1.85 -14.39 -8.32
CA PRO A 109 -1.66 -14.60 -6.87
C PRO A 109 -0.65 -15.69 -6.54
N THR A 110 -0.22 -16.47 -7.53
CA THR A 110 0.86 -17.46 -7.44
C THR A 110 1.85 -17.22 -8.59
N PRO A 111 3.05 -17.85 -8.57
CA PRO A 111 4.01 -17.75 -9.67
C PRO A 111 3.49 -18.22 -11.04
N HIS A 112 2.39 -18.97 -11.07
CA HIS A 112 1.90 -19.69 -12.24
C HIS A 112 0.54 -19.19 -12.76
N ASP A 113 -0.26 -18.58 -11.89
CA ASP A 113 -1.63 -18.18 -12.21
C ASP A 113 -1.72 -16.75 -12.76
N THR A 114 -2.89 -16.39 -13.26
CA THR A 114 -3.14 -15.14 -13.99
C THR A 114 -4.40 -14.44 -13.48
N TYR A 115 -4.34 -13.11 -13.36
CA TYR A 115 -5.51 -12.31 -13.06
C TYR A 115 -6.34 -12.03 -14.34
N PHE A 116 -7.66 -11.97 -14.22
CA PHE A 116 -8.55 -11.50 -15.27
C PHE A 116 -9.43 -10.34 -14.78
N ASP A 117 -9.75 -9.44 -15.69
CA ASP A 117 -10.60 -8.28 -15.47
C ASP A 117 -12.06 -8.59 -15.82
N GLU A 118 -13.01 -7.99 -15.11
CA GLU A 118 -14.43 -7.98 -15.47
C GLU A 118 -14.89 -6.55 -15.80
N VAL A 119 -15.56 -6.37 -16.94
CA VAL A 119 -15.96 -5.04 -17.46
C VAL A 119 -17.39 -5.09 -17.98
N GLU A 120 -18.24 -4.16 -17.54
CA GLU A 120 -19.60 -4.01 -18.06
C GLU A 120 -19.59 -3.23 -19.39
N LEU A 121 -19.90 -3.91 -20.49
CA LEU A 121 -19.83 -3.36 -21.85
C LEU A 121 -21.17 -2.88 -22.41
N ALA A 122 -22.32 -3.20 -21.81
CA ALA A 122 -23.64 -2.82 -22.33
C ALA A 122 -23.78 -1.33 -22.64
N PRO A 123 -23.23 -0.38 -21.85
CA PRO A 123 -23.31 1.05 -22.17
C PRO A 123 -22.69 1.41 -23.52
N TYR A 124 -21.72 0.63 -24.00
CA TYR A 124 -20.93 0.89 -25.21
C TYR A 124 -21.40 0.11 -26.43
N LEU A 125 -22.36 -0.79 -26.26
CA LEU A 125 -22.93 -1.62 -27.33
C LEU A 125 -24.18 -0.98 -27.94
N ARG A 126 -24.46 -1.37 -29.18
CA ARG A 126 -25.63 -0.91 -29.97
C ARG A 126 -26.28 -2.07 -30.74
N PRO A 127 -27.53 -1.95 -31.19
CA PRO A 127 -28.09 -2.87 -32.19
C PRO A 127 -27.28 -2.79 -33.50
N GLY A 128 -27.25 -3.89 -34.25
CA GLY A 128 -26.45 -4.03 -35.46
C GLY A 128 -24.99 -4.40 -35.19
N THR A 129 -24.09 -3.96 -36.07
CA THR A 129 -22.65 -4.28 -35.98
C THR A 129 -21.96 -3.51 -34.86
N ASN A 130 -21.23 -4.26 -34.05
CA ASN A 130 -20.34 -3.77 -33.01
C ASN A 130 -18.91 -4.21 -33.28
N SER A 131 -17.93 -3.36 -32.97
CA SER A 131 -16.51 -3.67 -33.09
C SER A 131 -15.83 -3.71 -31.72
N LEU A 132 -15.05 -4.75 -31.48
CA LEU A 132 -14.09 -4.86 -30.39
C LEU A 132 -12.69 -4.70 -30.95
N ALA A 133 -11.87 -3.90 -30.28
CA ALA A 133 -10.47 -3.73 -30.57
C ALA A 133 -9.68 -3.78 -29.26
N VAL A 134 -8.64 -4.62 -29.21
CA VAL A 134 -7.79 -4.82 -28.03
C VAL A 134 -6.34 -4.66 -28.42
N LEU A 135 -5.63 -3.74 -27.77
CA LEU A 135 -4.17 -3.62 -27.85
C LEU A 135 -3.59 -4.35 -26.64
N VAL A 136 -2.72 -5.32 -26.86
CA VAL A 136 -2.02 -6.07 -25.80
C VAL A 136 -0.55 -5.69 -25.83
N TRP A 137 -0.02 -5.31 -24.67
CA TRP A 137 1.40 -5.15 -24.43
C TRP A 137 1.89 -6.30 -23.57
N TYR A 138 2.68 -7.18 -24.19
CA TYR A 138 3.40 -8.24 -23.50
C TYR A 138 4.80 -7.73 -23.14
N PHE A 139 5.08 -7.65 -21.85
CA PHE A 139 6.39 -7.20 -21.37
C PHE A 139 7.49 -8.16 -21.81
N GLY A 140 7.26 -9.46 -21.66
CA GLY A 140 8.23 -10.51 -22.01
C GLY A 140 9.58 -10.35 -21.34
N LYS A 141 9.62 -9.72 -20.16
CA LYS A 141 10.81 -9.44 -19.36
C LYS A 141 10.50 -9.70 -17.90
N GLU A 142 11.45 -10.29 -17.18
CA GLU A 142 11.35 -10.46 -15.73
C GLU A 142 11.63 -9.15 -14.99
N GLY A 143 11.13 -9.02 -13.78
CA GLY A 143 11.47 -7.90 -12.90
C GLY A 143 11.10 -8.18 -11.45
N PHE A 144 11.29 -7.16 -10.60
CA PHE A 144 10.99 -7.22 -9.16
C PHE A 144 9.50 -7.03 -8.86
N SER A 145 8.69 -6.75 -9.88
CA SER A 145 7.24 -6.54 -9.77
C SER A 145 6.41 -7.38 -10.74
N HIS A 146 7.05 -8.27 -11.51
CA HIS A 146 6.39 -9.13 -12.48
C HIS A 146 7.23 -10.37 -12.75
N LYS A 147 6.54 -11.49 -12.98
CA LYS A 147 7.11 -12.71 -13.53
C LYS A 147 6.44 -13.00 -14.85
N SER A 148 7.22 -13.03 -15.93
CA SER A 148 6.72 -13.32 -17.26
C SER A 148 6.18 -14.75 -17.32
N SER A 149 5.05 -14.97 -18.00
CA SER A 149 4.61 -16.34 -18.30
C SER A 149 5.43 -17.00 -19.40
N GLY A 150 6.21 -16.22 -20.15
CA GLY A 150 6.91 -16.66 -21.36
C GLY A 150 6.03 -16.61 -22.63
N SER A 151 4.74 -16.29 -22.52
CA SER A 151 3.85 -16.17 -23.69
C SER A 151 2.88 -14.99 -23.65
N SER A 152 2.83 -14.23 -24.74
CA SER A 152 1.76 -13.27 -25.02
C SER A 152 0.46 -14.02 -25.32
N GLY A 153 -0.67 -13.45 -24.91
CA GLY A 153 -1.98 -14.02 -25.21
C GLY A 153 -3.13 -13.09 -24.82
N LEU A 154 -4.29 -13.30 -25.45
CA LEU A 154 -5.57 -12.70 -25.10
C LEU A 154 -6.59 -13.80 -24.84
N LEU A 155 -7.29 -13.72 -23.71
CA LEU A 155 -8.51 -14.47 -23.43
C LEU A 155 -9.63 -13.46 -23.23
N PHE A 156 -10.72 -13.59 -23.99
CA PHE A 156 -11.86 -12.69 -23.95
C PHE A 156 -13.17 -13.47 -24.00
N GLU A 157 -14.08 -13.16 -23.10
CA GLU A 157 -15.45 -13.68 -23.15
C GLU A 157 -16.45 -12.59 -22.78
N LEU A 158 -17.43 -12.34 -23.64
CA LEU A 158 -18.52 -11.40 -23.42
C LEU A 158 -19.85 -12.15 -23.44
N ALA A 159 -20.58 -12.08 -22.33
CA ALA A 159 -21.97 -12.52 -22.25
C ALA A 159 -22.89 -11.34 -22.57
N ALA A 160 -23.49 -11.29 -23.78
CA ALA A 160 -24.33 -10.19 -24.24
C ALA A 160 -25.75 -10.67 -24.58
N GLY A 161 -26.67 -10.56 -23.61
CA GLY A 161 -28.03 -11.07 -23.77
C GLY A 161 -28.06 -12.61 -23.85
N SER A 162 -28.64 -13.18 -24.91
CA SER A 162 -28.64 -14.64 -25.15
C SER A 162 -27.43 -15.13 -25.94
N GLY A 163 -26.58 -14.21 -26.44
CA GLY A 163 -25.40 -14.53 -27.22
C GLY A 163 -24.12 -14.45 -26.39
N ARG A 164 -23.10 -15.19 -26.82
CA ARG A 164 -21.76 -15.14 -26.25
C ARG A 164 -20.74 -14.84 -27.35
N ILE A 165 -19.84 -13.91 -27.09
CA ILE A 165 -18.69 -13.62 -27.96
C ILE A 165 -17.46 -14.10 -27.22
N VAL A 166 -16.69 -14.99 -27.84
CA VAL A 166 -15.50 -15.62 -27.25
C VAL A 166 -14.28 -15.33 -28.11
N SER A 167 -13.09 -15.27 -27.51
CA SER A 167 -11.82 -15.34 -28.23
C SER A 167 -11.61 -16.75 -28.79
N ASP A 168 -11.46 -16.82 -30.11
CA ASP A 168 -11.28 -18.04 -30.91
C ASP A 168 -10.61 -17.68 -32.25
N LYS A 169 -10.52 -18.64 -33.18
CA LYS A 169 -9.96 -18.42 -34.53
C LYS A 169 -10.73 -17.43 -35.42
N SER A 170 -11.91 -16.96 -34.99
CA SER A 170 -12.70 -15.97 -35.74
C SER A 170 -12.26 -14.52 -35.51
N TRP A 171 -11.36 -14.31 -34.54
CA TRP A 171 -10.70 -13.03 -34.33
C TRP A 171 -9.59 -12.81 -35.34
N ARG A 172 -9.28 -11.55 -35.63
CA ARG A 172 -8.08 -11.19 -36.40
C ARG A 172 -7.03 -10.63 -35.46
N GLY A 173 -5.76 -10.92 -35.75
CA GLY A 173 -4.63 -10.53 -34.92
C GLY A 173 -3.48 -10.00 -35.77
N TRP A 174 -2.80 -8.96 -35.28
CA TRP A 174 -1.64 -8.37 -35.96
C TRP A 174 -0.60 -7.85 -34.95
N VAL A 175 0.69 -7.95 -35.27
CA VAL A 175 1.76 -7.31 -34.48
C VAL A 175 1.85 -5.84 -34.87
N HIS A 176 1.59 -4.93 -33.94
CA HIS A 176 1.48 -3.50 -34.25
C HIS A 176 2.84 -2.94 -34.75
N PRO A 177 2.98 -2.53 -36.03
CA PRO A 177 4.27 -2.25 -36.63
C PRO A 177 4.90 -0.92 -36.20
N ALA A 178 4.11 0.01 -35.67
CA ALA A 178 4.63 1.25 -35.09
C ALA A 178 5.40 1.05 -33.77
N PHE A 179 5.08 0.03 -32.97
CA PHE A 179 5.79 -0.18 -31.71
C PHE A 179 7.12 -0.89 -31.96
N GLY A 180 8.19 -0.38 -31.36
CA GLY A 180 9.52 -0.96 -31.47
C GLY A 180 10.37 -0.75 -30.22
N GLU A 181 11.65 -1.10 -30.34
CA GLU A 181 12.63 -0.91 -29.27
C GLU A 181 13.30 0.46 -29.38
N THR A 182 13.71 1.01 -28.23
CA THR A 182 14.64 2.15 -28.18
C THR A 182 16.08 1.66 -28.23
N GLY A 183 17.02 2.58 -28.50
CA GLY A 183 18.44 2.34 -28.19
C GLY A 183 18.74 2.41 -26.69
N GLU A 184 19.99 2.12 -26.33
CA GLU A 184 20.53 2.32 -24.99
C GLU A 184 20.42 3.80 -24.53
N PRO A 185 20.38 4.08 -23.22
CA PRO A 185 20.28 3.11 -22.13
C PRO A 185 18.89 2.47 -22.02
N LEU A 186 18.86 1.16 -21.74
CA LEU A 186 17.65 0.41 -21.42
C LEU A 186 17.25 0.59 -19.94
N PRO A 187 15.95 0.42 -19.59
CA PRO A 187 15.53 0.39 -18.20
C PRO A 187 16.25 -0.72 -17.45
N ASN A 188 16.60 -0.45 -16.20
CA ASN A 188 17.33 -1.38 -15.35
C ASN A 188 16.61 -2.75 -15.20
N PHE A 189 17.33 -3.77 -14.78
CA PHE A 189 16.85 -5.16 -14.74
C PHE A 189 15.71 -5.42 -13.73
N ARG A 190 15.47 -4.50 -12.80
CA ARG A 190 14.39 -4.62 -11.80
C ARG A 190 13.02 -4.27 -12.40
N LEU A 191 12.99 -3.45 -13.46
CA LEU A 191 11.75 -3.07 -14.14
C LEU A 191 11.35 -4.08 -15.22
N PRO A 192 10.15 -4.68 -15.15
CA PRO A 192 9.65 -5.54 -16.22
C PRO A 192 9.21 -4.75 -17.46
N GLU A 193 8.92 -3.45 -17.33
CA GLU A 193 8.55 -2.59 -18.45
C GLU A 193 9.77 -2.19 -19.29
N SER A 194 9.61 -2.25 -20.61
CA SER A 194 10.57 -1.68 -21.58
C SER A 194 10.27 -0.20 -21.84
N ASN A 195 11.25 0.50 -22.41
CA ASN A 195 10.98 1.78 -23.06
C ASN A 195 9.97 1.60 -24.19
N ILE A 196 9.21 2.66 -24.49
CA ILE A 196 8.22 2.63 -25.57
C ILE A 196 8.71 3.49 -26.72
N ARG A 197 8.99 2.86 -27.87
CA ARG A 197 9.15 3.59 -29.13
C ARG A 197 7.91 3.41 -29.98
N PHE A 198 7.37 4.52 -30.49
CA PHE A 198 6.26 4.52 -31.43
C PHE A 198 6.64 5.27 -32.71
N ASP A 199 6.61 4.57 -33.84
CA ASP A 199 6.89 5.12 -35.17
C ASP A 199 5.59 5.39 -35.93
N ALA A 200 5.18 6.66 -35.96
CA ALA A 200 3.92 7.06 -36.57
C ALA A 200 3.91 6.90 -38.09
N THR A 201 5.05 6.74 -38.77
CA THR A 201 5.05 6.42 -40.21
C THR A 201 4.64 4.97 -40.48
N ARG A 202 4.60 4.14 -39.45
CA ARG A 202 4.23 2.72 -39.48
C ARG A 202 2.96 2.44 -38.69
N ASP A 203 2.21 3.47 -38.33
CA ASP A 203 0.95 3.32 -37.59
C ASP A 203 -0.13 2.64 -38.45
N ILE A 204 -1.02 1.89 -37.80
CA ILE A 204 -2.22 1.34 -38.42
C ILE A 204 -3.37 2.31 -38.14
N ALA A 205 -3.40 3.42 -38.87
CA ALA A 205 -4.32 4.51 -38.59
C ALA A 205 -5.79 4.04 -38.52
N GLY A 206 -6.45 4.36 -37.41
CA GLY A 206 -7.87 4.08 -37.23
C GLY A 206 -8.24 2.60 -36.99
N TRP A 207 -7.27 1.71 -36.77
CA TRP A 207 -7.53 0.26 -36.59
C TRP A 207 -8.48 -0.06 -35.44
N HIS A 208 -8.75 0.84 -34.49
CA HIS A 208 -9.69 0.62 -33.39
C HIS A 208 -11.12 1.10 -33.70
N LEU A 209 -11.33 1.78 -34.82
CA LEU A 209 -12.62 2.36 -35.20
C LEU A 209 -13.57 1.29 -35.80
N PRO A 210 -14.90 1.51 -35.75
CA PRO A 210 -15.87 0.68 -36.46
C PRO A 210 -15.68 0.75 -37.98
N GLY A 211 -15.88 -0.36 -38.69
CA GLY A 211 -15.82 -0.39 -40.15
C GLY A 211 -14.41 -0.30 -40.75
N TYR A 212 -13.36 -0.37 -39.92
CA TYR A 212 -11.99 -0.55 -40.39
C TYR A 212 -11.87 -1.88 -41.15
N ASN A 213 -11.31 -1.84 -42.37
CA ASN A 213 -11.09 -3.03 -43.18
C ASN A 213 -9.87 -3.81 -42.69
N ASP A 214 -10.09 -4.89 -41.94
CA ASP A 214 -9.06 -5.79 -41.44
C ASP A 214 -8.93 -7.08 -42.27
N ALA A 215 -9.44 -7.11 -43.52
CA ALA A 215 -9.41 -8.31 -44.36
C ALA A 215 -8.01 -8.90 -44.55
N ASP A 216 -6.98 -8.05 -44.60
CA ASP A 216 -5.57 -8.43 -44.78
C ASP A 216 -4.90 -8.92 -43.48
N TRP A 217 -5.55 -8.80 -42.33
CA TRP A 217 -5.00 -9.31 -41.08
C TRP A 217 -5.19 -10.83 -40.97
N PRO A 218 -4.18 -11.62 -40.55
CA PRO A 218 -4.35 -13.03 -40.28
C PRO A 218 -5.44 -13.27 -39.23
N LEU A 219 -6.08 -14.41 -39.34
CA LEU A 219 -6.86 -14.96 -38.24
C LEU A 219 -5.94 -15.20 -37.04
N ALA A 220 -6.49 -15.03 -35.85
CA ALA A 220 -5.82 -15.32 -34.61
C ALA A 220 -5.56 -16.83 -34.47
N VAL A 221 -4.50 -17.20 -33.76
CA VAL A 221 -4.15 -18.59 -33.48
C VAL A 221 -4.62 -18.94 -32.08
N GLU A 222 -5.33 -20.06 -31.93
CA GLU A 222 -5.67 -20.60 -30.61
C GLU A 222 -4.44 -21.22 -29.95
N LEU A 223 -4.10 -20.72 -28.77
CA LEU A 223 -2.97 -21.17 -27.95
C LEU A 223 -3.40 -22.25 -26.93
N GLY A 224 -4.68 -22.29 -26.58
CA GLY A 224 -5.25 -23.29 -25.69
C GLY A 224 -6.55 -22.84 -25.05
N LYS A 225 -7.19 -23.71 -24.28
CA LYS A 225 -8.39 -23.37 -23.49
C LYS A 225 -8.02 -22.51 -22.29
N ALA A 226 -8.98 -21.78 -21.74
CA ALA A 226 -8.84 -21.18 -20.41
C ALA A 226 -8.31 -22.20 -19.39
N GLY A 227 -7.35 -21.81 -18.55
CA GLY A 227 -6.69 -22.74 -17.62
C GLY A 227 -5.42 -23.41 -18.15
N CYS A 228 -5.10 -23.30 -19.44
CA CYS A 228 -3.89 -23.95 -19.98
C CYS A 228 -2.60 -23.27 -19.50
N PRO A 229 -1.49 -24.02 -19.40
CA PRO A 229 -0.16 -23.41 -19.24
C PRO A 229 0.16 -22.47 -20.41
N PRO A 230 0.94 -21.38 -20.19
CA PRO A 230 1.57 -20.97 -18.92
C PRO A 230 0.71 -20.00 -18.06
N TRP A 231 -0.55 -19.77 -18.42
CA TRP A 231 -1.45 -18.83 -17.73
C TRP A 231 -2.23 -19.47 -16.57
N ASN A 232 -2.44 -20.78 -16.61
CA ASN A 232 -2.99 -21.63 -15.55
C ASN A 232 -4.27 -21.04 -14.93
N GLY A 233 -4.38 -21.03 -13.59
CA GLY A 233 -5.56 -20.54 -12.88
C GLY A 233 -5.90 -19.11 -13.24
N LEU A 234 -7.19 -18.83 -13.38
CA LEU A 234 -7.72 -17.51 -13.71
C LEU A 234 -8.44 -16.94 -12.49
N ILE A 235 -7.92 -15.84 -11.95
CA ILE A 235 -8.41 -15.23 -10.72
C ILE A 235 -8.97 -13.84 -11.03
N PRO A 236 -10.19 -13.50 -10.59
CA PRO A 236 -10.74 -12.16 -10.82
C PRO A 236 -9.85 -11.10 -10.18
N ARG A 237 -9.70 -9.96 -10.87
CA ARG A 237 -9.01 -8.76 -10.38
C ARG A 237 -9.55 -8.39 -8.97
N PRO A 238 -8.71 -8.42 -7.91
CA PRO A 238 -9.19 -8.17 -6.55
C PRO A 238 -9.17 -6.69 -6.15
N VAL A 239 -8.73 -5.79 -7.03
CA VAL A 239 -8.58 -4.34 -6.82
C VAL A 239 -9.34 -3.56 -7.90
N PRO A 240 -9.73 -2.29 -7.67
CA PRO A 240 -10.41 -1.50 -8.70
C PRO A 240 -9.51 -1.23 -9.91
N PHE A 241 -10.09 -0.84 -11.03
CA PHE A 241 -9.36 -0.27 -12.16
C PHE A 241 -8.67 1.04 -11.77
N TRP A 242 -7.75 1.51 -12.62
CA TRP A 242 -7.07 2.77 -12.36
C TRP A 242 -8.02 3.96 -12.42
N LYS A 243 -7.79 4.91 -11.53
CA LYS A 243 -8.46 6.21 -11.55
C LYS A 243 -7.80 7.07 -12.61
N ASP A 244 -8.55 7.41 -13.66
CA ASP A 244 -8.15 8.35 -14.70
C ASP A 244 -8.61 9.76 -14.30
N TYR A 245 -7.66 10.66 -14.05
CA TYR A 245 -7.96 12.05 -13.68
C TYR A 245 -8.20 12.97 -14.89
N GLY A 246 -8.31 12.38 -16.09
CA GLY A 246 -8.47 13.11 -17.33
C GLY A 246 -7.15 13.67 -17.86
N LEU A 247 -7.22 14.20 -19.08
CA LEU A 247 -6.11 14.88 -19.73
C LEU A 247 -6.01 16.31 -19.18
N LYS A 248 -4.85 16.68 -18.62
CA LYS A 248 -4.60 17.95 -17.94
C LYS A 248 -3.49 18.74 -18.66
N SER A 249 -3.55 20.06 -18.54
CA SER A 249 -2.46 20.94 -18.95
C SER A 249 -1.35 20.98 -17.90
N TYR A 250 -0.11 21.10 -18.35
CA TYR A 250 1.02 21.43 -17.46
C TYR A 250 0.86 22.80 -16.82
N VAL A 251 1.52 23.01 -15.67
CA VAL A 251 1.48 24.28 -14.93
C VAL A 251 2.00 25.44 -15.79
N ASN A 252 2.98 25.17 -16.66
CA ASN A 252 3.59 26.14 -17.57
C ASN A 252 3.14 25.98 -19.04
N ALA A 253 1.90 25.55 -19.28
CA ALA A 253 1.38 25.28 -20.63
C ALA A 253 1.09 26.53 -21.50
N ALA A 254 1.22 27.74 -20.97
CA ALA A 254 0.85 28.99 -21.66
C ALA A 254 1.69 29.31 -22.92
N GLY A 255 2.75 28.55 -23.20
CA GLY A 255 3.67 28.79 -24.31
C GLY A 255 3.33 28.09 -25.63
N PHE A 256 2.17 27.43 -25.78
CA PHE A 256 1.82 26.68 -27.00
C PHE A 256 0.65 27.34 -27.77
N PRO A 257 0.66 27.33 -29.12
CA PRO A 257 1.63 26.67 -29.99
C PRO A 257 2.99 27.39 -30.05
N ALA A 258 4.07 26.62 -30.22
CA ALA A 258 5.44 27.13 -30.37
C ALA A 258 6.19 26.34 -31.45
N ILE A 259 7.27 26.91 -31.98
CA ILE A 259 8.23 26.19 -32.83
C ILE A 259 9.41 25.79 -31.93
N SER A 260 9.75 24.50 -31.92
CA SER A 260 10.91 24.00 -31.19
C SER A 260 12.18 24.64 -31.73
N ASP A 261 13.04 25.12 -30.84
CA ASP A 261 14.39 25.58 -31.14
C ASP A 261 15.44 24.46 -31.02
N GLY A 262 15.02 23.26 -30.61
CA GLY A 262 15.90 22.11 -30.35
C GLY A 262 16.28 21.93 -28.88
N GLN A 263 15.92 22.86 -28.00
CA GLN A 263 16.15 22.73 -26.56
C GLN A 263 15.10 21.84 -25.90
N ILE A 264 15.45 21.24 -24.76
CA ILE A 264 14.54 20.40 -23.98
C ILE A 264 13.44 21.28 -23.36
N ILE A 265 12.19 20.95 -23.64
CA ILE A 265 11.03 21.55 -22.99
C ILE A 265 10.77 20.81 -21.68
N LYS A 266 10.91 21.50 -20.54
CA LYS A 266 10.58 20.98 -19.21
C LYS A 266 9.15 21.35 -18.83
N ALA A 267 8.22 20.43 -19.02
CA ALA A 267 6.80 20.63 -18.75
C ALA A 267 6.48 20.28 -17.29
N LYS A 268 6.08 21.29 -16.50
CA LYS A 268 5.97 21.18 -15.04
C LYS A 268 4.65 20.57 -14.60
N LEU A 269 4.73 19.52 -13.79
CA LEU A 269 3.60 18.92 -13.08
C LEU A 269 3.31 19.69 -11.79
N PRO A 270 2.08 19.67 -11.26
CA PRO A 270 1.76 20.34 -9.99
C PRO A 270 2.49 19.74 -8.78
N TYR A 271 2.89 18.48 -8.88
CA TYR A 271 3.56 17.69 -7.85
C TYR A 271 4.14 16.43 -8.53
N ASN A 272 4.86 15.56 -7.79
CA ASN A 272 5.23 14.24 -8.31
C ASN A 272 3.96 13.46 -8.63
N ALA A 273 3.77 13.05 -9.88
CA ALA A 273 2.55 12.37 -10.33
C ALA A 273 2.89 11.16 -11.20
N GLN A 274 2.08 10.09 -11.13
CA GLN A 274 2.11 9.02 -12.12
C GLN A 274 1.38 9.51 -13.38
N VAL A 275 2.08 9.63 -14.51
CA VAL A 275 1.58 10.28 -15.72
C VAL A 275 1.84 9.49 -17.00
N ASN A 276 0.91 9.62 -17.93
CA ASN A 276 1.06 9.29 -19.34
C ASN A 276 1.24 10.60 -20.13
N PRO A 277 2.44 10.88 -20.67
CA PRO A 277 2.69 12.06 -21.50
C PRO A 277 1.83 12.10 -22.77
N TRP A 278 1.40 13.30 -23.17
CA TRP A 278 0.64 13.54 -24.39
C TRP A 278 1.24 14.70 -25.17
N LEU A 279 1.35 14.54 -26.49
CA LEU A 279 1.80 15.59 -27.39
C LEU A 279 0.87 15.74 -28.60
N LYS A 280 0.80 16.97 -29.11
CA LYS A 280 0.28 17.32 -30.42
C LYS A 280 1.29 18.19 -31.15
N VAL A 281 1.67 17.78 -32.34
CA VAL A 281 2.68 18.46 -33.14
C VAL A 281 2.26 18.53 -34.60
N ASN A 282 2.82 19.50 -35.32
CA ASN A 282 2.87 19.53 -36.78
C ASN A 282 4.34 19.41 -37.19
N ALA A 283 4.67 18.34 -37.89
CA ALA A 283 6.04 17.92 -38.15
C ALA A 283 6.18 17.25 -39.52
N LYS A 284 7.42 17.07 -39.96
CA LYS A 284 7.75 16.20 -41.10
C LYS A 284 7.88 14.77 -40.64
N ALA A 285 7.68 13.81 -41.53
CA ALA A 285 7.90 12.40 -41.23
C ALA A 285 9.36 12.10 -40.82
N GLY A 286 9.55 11.16 -39.89
CA GLY A 286 10.85 10.65 -39.49
C GLY A 286 11.58 11.43 -38.39
N GLN A 287 11.00 12.52 -37.85
CA GLN A 287 11.62 13.29 -36.77
C GLN A 287 11.40 12.59 -35.42
N LEU A 288 12.48 12.41 -34.65
CA LEU A 288 12.44 11.73 -33.34
C LEU A 288 12.18 12.73 -32.21
N ILE A 289 11.16 12.49 -31.41
CA ILE A 289 10.88 13.17 -30.15
C ILE A 289 11.19 12.20 -28.99
N LYS A 290 12.03 12.60 -28.04
CA LYS A 290 12.28 11.83 -26.81
C LYS A 290 11.46 12.41 -25.66
N ILE A 291 10.92 11.53 -24.82
CA ILE A 291 10.04 11.86 -23.71
C ILE A 291 10.51 11.11 -22.47
N GLN A 292 10.81 11.84 -21.40
CA GLN A 292 11.16 11.25 -20.11
C GLN A 292 10.72 12.17 -18.96
N THR A 293 10.93 11.77 -17.72
CA THR A 293 10.71 12.64 -16.55
C THR A 293 12.03 13.01 -15.89
N ASP A 294 11.99 13.97 -14.99
CA ASP A 294 13.10 14.28 -14.07
C ASP A 294 13.45 13.11 -13.14
N ASN A 295 12.54 12.17 -12.92
CA ASN A 295 12.78 10.90 -12.23
C ASN A 295 13.35 9.80 -13.14
N TYR A 296 13.75 10.07 -14.38
CA TYR A 296 14.38 9.06 -15.25
C TYR A 296 15.59 8.36 -14.60
N GLN A 297 16.28 9.05 -13.69
CA GLN A 297 17.30 8.50 -12.80
C GLN A 297 17.05 8.85 -11.32
N GLY A 298 15.78 8.93 -10.91
CA GLY A 298 15.38 9.38 -9.57
C GLY A 298 15.95 8.55 -8.41
N GLY A 299 16.26 7.27 -8.67
CA GLY A 299 16.97 6.35 -7.77
C GLY A 299 18.35 5.92 -8.30
N GLY A 300 19.03 6.79 -9.06
CA GLY A 300 20.36 6.54 -9.65
C GLY A 300 20.37 5.67 -10.92
N GLU A 301 19.43 4.73 -11.03
CA GLU A 301 19.30 3.80 -12.16
C GLU A 301 18.43 4.36 -13.29
N TYR A 302 18.67 3.91 -14.53
CA TYR A 302 17.80 4.27 -15.66
C TYR A 302 16.41 3.62 -15.53
N ASN A 303 15.38 4.45 -15.66
CA ASN A 303 13.97 4.06 -15.63
C ASN A 303 13.39 3.95 -17.05
N VAL A 304 12.06 3.94 -17.16
CA VAL A 304 11.39 3.94 -18.47
C VAL A 304 11.37 5.34 -19.09
N ARG A 305 11.57 5.39 -20.41
CA ARG A 305 11.38 6.57 -21.27
C ARG A 305 10.56 6.19 -22.52
N ALA A 306 10.19 7.20 -23.30
CA ALA A 306 9.49 6.99 -24.55
C ALA A 306 10.12 7.76 -25.71
N GLU A 307 9.93 7.24 -26.91
CA GLU A 307 10.35 7.81 -28.18
C GLU A 307 9.15 7.84 -29.14
N TYR A 308 8.97 8.95 -29.83
CA TYR A 308 7.94 9.11 -30.85
C TYR A 308 8.59 9.57 -32.16
N VAL A 309 8.41 8.80 -33.23
CA VAL A 309 8.83 9.20 -34.58
C VAL A 309 7.61 9.77 -35.30
N THR A 310 7.73 11.00 -35.78
CA THR A 310 6.63 11.73 -36.42
C THR A 310 6.30 11.19 -37.82
N ARG A 311 5.06 11.43 -38.26
CA ARG A 311 4.62 11.39 -39.67
C ARG A 311 4.39 12.82 -40.19
N ASP A 312 4.08 12.97 -41.46
CA ASP A 312 3.81 14.29 -42.03
C ASP A 312 2.51 14.91 -41.50
N GLY A 313 2.57 16.21 -41.20
CA GLY A 313 1.44 17.03 -40.82
C GLY A 313 1.09 17.01 -39.34
N VAL A 314 -0.15 17.39 -39.03
CA VAL A 314 -0.69 17.46 -37.67
C VAL A 314 -0.97 16.04 -37.14
N GLN A 315 -0.48 15.76 -35.94
CA GLN A 315 -0.60 14.46 -35.30
C GLN A 315 -0.63 14.57 -33.77
N GLU A 316 -1.15 13.51 -33.13
CA GLU A 316 -1.28 13.40 -31.68
C GLU A 316 -0.76 12.04 -31.22
N PHE A 317 -0.18 12.00 -30.03
CA PHE A 317 0.30 10.78 -29.39
C PHE A 317 0.14 10.87 -27.87
N GLU A 318 -0.43 9.82 -27.28
CA GLU A 318 -0.44 9.59 -25.83
C GLU A 318 0.41 8.36 -25.55
N CYS A 319 1.46 8.50 -24.73
CA CYS A 319 2.31 7.37 -24.37
C CYS A 319 1.51 6.36 -23.51
N PRO A 320 1.37 5.09 -23.93
CA PRO A 320 0.61 4.11 -23.16
C PRO A 320 1.32 3.69 -21.86
N GLY A 321 2.65 3.74 -21.81
CA GLY A 321 3.42 3.51 -20.59
C GLY A 321 3.44 4.73 -19.69
N TRP A 322 3.29 4.49 -18.39
CA TRP A 322 3.30 5.53 -17.37
C TRP A 322 4.71 5.76 -16.80
N MET A 323 4.97 7.01 -16.42
CA MET A 323 6.18 7.47 -15.75
C MET A 323 5.80 8.24 -14.48
N ASN A 324 6.74 8.55 -13.60
CA ASN A 324 6.50 9.49 -12.50
C ASN A 324 7.58 10.58 -12.48
N GLY A 325 7.32 11.70 -11.81
CA GLY A 325 8.26 12.83 -11.68
C GLY A 325 7.53 14.14 -11.40
N HIS A 326 8.27 15.22 -11.19
CA HIS A 326 7.76 16.60 -11.06
C HIS A 326 7.73 17.33 -12.40
N GLU A 327 8.44 16.81 -13.40
CA GLU A 327 8.51 17.36 -14.74
C GLU A 327 8.46 16.26 -15.80
N VAL A 328 7.90 16.57 -16.96
CA VAL A 328 8.05 15.77 -18.17
C VAL A 328 8.91 16.54 -19.15
N TRP A 329 10.00 15.95 -19.60
CA TRP A 329 10.97 16.53 -20.51
C TRP A 329 10.73 16.01 -21.92
N TYR A 330 10.61 16.95 -22.86
CA TYR A 330 10.47 16.67 -24.27
C TYR A 330 11.68 17.21 -25.02
N GLU A 331 12.44 16.34 -25.67
CA GLU A 331 13.51 16.70 -26.61
C GLU A 331 12.96 16.59 -28.02
N LEU A 332 12.72 17.74 -28.68
CA LEU A 332 12.17 17.80 -30.03
C LEU A 332 13.17 18.47 -31.00
N PRO A 333 13.31 18.01 -32.25
CA PRO A 333 14.14 18.66 -33.25
C PRO A 333 13.70 20.11 -33.51
N SER A 334 14.66 20.97 -33.85
CA SER A 334 14.39 22.34 -34.26
C SER A 334 13.42 22.37 -35.46
N GLY A 335 12.49 23.32 -35.46
CA GLY A 335 11.49 23.50 -36.52
C GLY A 335 10.21 22.67 -36.37
N VAL A 336 10.14 21.72 -35.43
CA VAL A 336 8.88 21.02 -35.10
C VAL A 336 7.91 22.02 -34.46
N GLN A 337 6.70 22.15 -35.01
CA GLN A 337 5.66 23.00 -34.43
C GLN A 337 4.91 22.22 -33.34
N VAL A 338 5.12 22.58 -32.09
CA VAL A 338 4.42 22.05 -30.92
C VAL A 338 3.09 22.76 -30.78
N LEU A 339 1.99 22.03 -30.98
CA LEU A 339 0.63 22.58 -30.87
C LEU A 339 0.06 22.43 -29.45
N GLY A 340 0.55 21.47 -28.68
CA GLY A 340 0.23 21.34 -27.28
C GLY A 340 0.92 20.15 -26.63
N LEU A 341 1.31 20.33 -25.37
CA LEU A 341 1.79 19.27 -24.50
C LEU A 341 0.83 19.16 -23.32
N LYS A 342 0.44 17.93 -22.98
CA LYS A 342 -0.46 17.62 -21.86
C LYS A 342 0.02 16.35 -21.17
N PHE A 343 -0.62 16.00 -20.07
CA PHE A 343 -0.41 14.73 -19.41
C PHE A 343 -1.74 14.18 -18.91
N ARG A 344 -1.81 12.86 -18.77
CA ARG A 344 -2.89 12.20 -18.05
C ARG A 344 -2.34 11.62 -16.78
N GLU A 345 -2.93 12.00 -15.65
CA GLU A 345 -2.61 11.41 -14.36
C GLU A 345 -3.47 10.16 -14.15
N THR A 346 -2.82 9.06 -13.77
CA THR A 346 -3.47 7.80 -13.39
C THR A 346 -2.97 7.33 -12.03
N GLY A 347 -3.73 6.48 -11.34
CA GLY A 347 -3.29 5.91 -10.08
C GLY A 347 -4.30 4.91 -9.52
N PHE A 348 -4.03 4.38 -8.33
CA PHE A 348 -4.98 3.53 -7.64
C PHE A 348 -6.31 4.28 -7.36
N ASP A 349 -7.45 3.61 -7.57
CA ASP A 349 -8.78 4.21 -7.36
C ASP A 349 -9.17 4.22 -5.88
N THR A 350 -8.69 5.26 -5.21
CA THR A 350 -9.02 5.63 -3.84
C THR A 350 -9.14 7.16 -3.74
N ALA A 351 -9.56 7.65 -2.58
CA ALA A 351 -9.67 9.05 -2.23
C ALA A 351 -8.93 9.34 -0.92
N PHE A 352 -8.40 10.56 -0.81
CA PHE A 352 -7.81 11.09 0.42
C PHE A 352 -8.92 11.52 1.39
N THR A 353 -9.38 10.63 2.25
CA THR A 353 -10.43 10.94 3.24
C THR A 353 -9.90 11.08 4.67
N GLY A 354 -8.64 10.66 4.89
CA GLY A 354 -7.94 10.82 6.15
C GLY A 354 -7.32 12.20 6.32
N THR A 355 -7.65 12.89 7.40
CA THR A 355 -7.16 14.22 7.75
C THR A 355 -6.39 14.19 9.06
N PHE A 356 -5.36 15.03 9.14
CA PHE A 356 -4.75 15.44 10.40
C PHE A 356 -4.22 16.87 10.20
N GLU A 357 -4.48 17.72 11.17
CA GLU A 357 -4.07 19.13 11.19
C GLU A 357 -3.71 19.51 12.62
N CYS A 358 -2.65 20.30 12.80
CA CYS A 358 -2.26 20.84 14.09
C CYS A 358 -1.74 22.28 13.98
N ASP A 359 -1.39 22.87 15.12
CA ASP A 359 -0.80 24.20 15.23
C ASP A 359 0.72 24.25 14.91
N ASP A 360 1.24 23.25 14.18
CA ASP A 360 2.63 23.18 13.72
C ASP A 360 2.72 22.93 12.21
N ASP A 361 3.07 23.99 11.46
CA ASP A 361 3.16 23.96 9.99
C ASP A 361 4.21 22.96 9.46
N PHE A 362 5.23 22.62 10.26
CA PHE A 362 6.18 21.59 9.86
C PHE A 362 5.52 20.22 9.81
N LEU A 363 4.76 19.85 10.84
CA LEU A 363 4.08 18.56 10.91
C LEU A 363 2.96 18.46 9.86
N ASN A 364 2.25 19.56 9.60
CA ASN A 364 1.25 19.63 8.53
C ASN A 364 1.89 19.37 7.14
N ARG A 365 3.02 20.02 6.82
CA ARG A 365 3.76 19.78 5.57
C ARG A 365 4.36 18.38 5.49
N LEU A 366 4.88 17.85 6.61
CA LEU A 366 5.38 16.47 6.68
C LEU A 366 4.26 15.47 6.34
N ARG A 367 3.07 15.66 6.91
CA ARG A 367 1.91 14.84 6.56
C ARG A 367 1.56 14.93 5.08
N GLU A 368 1.48 16.14 4.52
CA GLU A 368 1.13 16.35 3.11
C GLU A 368 2.06 15.55 2.18
N LYS A 369 3.37 15.65 2.41
CA LYS A 369 4.38 14.90 1.65
C LYS A 369 4.25 13.40 1.86
N ALA A 370 4.02 12.93 3.09
CA ALA A 370 3.81 11.52 3.39
C ALA A 370 2.59 10.95 2.63
N VAL A 371 1.44 11.63 2.66
CA VAL A 371 0.22 11.22 1.94
C VAL A 371 0.48 11.14 0.44
N ARG A 372 1.21 12.12 -0.12
CA ARG A 372 1.56 12.12 -1.54
C ARG A 372 2.47 10.96 -1.91
N THR A 373 3.51 10.69 -1.10
CA THR A 373 4.43 9.57 -1.28
C THR A 373 3.71 8.22 -1.22
N LEU A 374 2.82 8.03 -0.24
CA LEU A 374 1.97 6.84 -0.15
C LEU A 374 1.18 6.63 -1.43
N TYR A 375 0.47 7.65 -1.92
CA TYR A 375 -0.38 7.48 -3.10
C TYR A 375 0.40 7.11 -4.36
N LEU A 376 1.58 7.70 -4.54
CA LEU A 376 2.42 7.44 -5.72
C LEU A 376 3.07 6.07 -5.68
N THR A 377 3.16 5.43 -4.52
CA THR A 377 3.67 4.08 -4.36
C THR A 377 2.57 3.02 -4.38
N MET A 378 1.39 3.34 -4.93
CA MET A 378 0.26 2.41 -5.07
C MET A 378 -0.14 2.24 -6.54
N ARG A 379 -0.16 0.99 -7.01
CA ARG A 379 -0.74 0.60 -8.32
C ARG A 379 -1.25 -0.85 -8.31
N ASP A 380 -0.56 -1.78 -8.98
CA ASP A 380 -0.85 -3.23 -8.94
C ASP A 380 -0.66 -3.83 -7.53
N THR A 381 0.27 -3.25 -6.78
CA THR A 381 0.64 -3.55 -5.39
C THR A 381 1.01 -2.24 -4.69
N TYR A 382 1.33 -2.30 -3.39
CA TYR A 382 2.27 -1.31 -2.84
C TYR A 382 3.64 -1.47 -3.52
N MET A 383 4.37 -0.37 -3.61
CA MET A 383 5.71 -0.28 -4.20
C MET A 383 6.65 0.38 -3.20
N ASP A 384 7.91 -0.01 -3.19
CA ASP A 384 8.99 0.73 -2.53
C ASP A 384 9.09 2.15 -3.12
N CYS A 385 9.15 2.23 -4.46
CA CYS A 385 9.23 3.45 -5.24
C CYS A 385 8.47 3.32 -6.57
N PRO A 386 7.95 4.42 -7.15
CA PRO A 386 7.30 4.39 -8.47
C PRO A 386 8.27 4.38 -9.66
N ASP A 387 9.58 4.52 -9.41
CA ASP A 387 10.59 4.67 -10.46
C ASP A 387 11.42 3.40 -10.68
N ARG A 388 12.49 3.15 -9.93
CA ARG A 388 13.53 2.15 -10.27
C ARG A 388 13.15 0.69 -10.10
N GLU A 389 12.20 0.38 -9.22
CA GLU A 389 11.88 -1.00 -8.83
C GLU A 389 10.40 -1.32 -9.00
N ARG A 390 9.52 -0.44 -8.51
CA ARG A 390 8.06 -0.63 -8.53
C ARG A 390 7.66 -1.93 -7.80
N ALA A 391 8.41 -2.32 -6.77
CA ALA A 391 8.41 -3.66 -6.21
C ALA A 391 7.71 -3.72 -4.85
N LEU A 392 7.01 -4.83 -4.57
CA LEU A 392 6.36 -5.05 -3.28
C LEU A 392 7.37 -5.55 -2.25
N TRP A 393 8.21 -4.66 -1.76
CA TRP A 393 9.03 -4.89 -0.57
C TRP A 393 8.14 -4.82 0.67
N TRP A 394 8.35 -5.77 1.58
CA TRP A 394 7.34 -6.07 2.60
C TRP A 394 7.61 -5.35 3.92
N GLY A 395 8.85 -4.92 4.18
CA GLY A 395 9.12 -3.88 5.17
C GLY A 395 8.35 -2.60 4.85
N ASP A 396 8.37 -2.18 3.59
CA ASP A 396 7.66 -1.00 3.08
C ASP A 396 6.14 -1.14 3.21
N ALA A 397 5.61 -2.27 2.73
CA ALA A 397 4.18 -2.53 2.77
C ALA A 397 3.60 -2.48 4.19
N VAL A 398 4.38 -2.83 5.22
CA VAL A 398 3.99 -2.72 6.64
C VAL A 398 3.79 -1.26 7.07
N ASN A 399 4.66 -0.33 6.63
CA ASN A 399 4.46 1.09 6.91
C ASN A 399 3.32 1.65 6.05
N GLN A 400 3.29 1.33 4.76
CA GLN A 400 2.28 1.82 3.81
C GLN A 400 0.85 1.38 4.16
N LEU A 401 0.65 0.14 4.63
CA LEU A 401 -0.69 -0.30 5.07
C LEU A 401 -1.13 0.48 6.31
N GLY A 402 -0.22 0.78 7.24
CA GLY A 402 -0.51 1.57 8.43
C GLY A 402 -0.93 2.99 8.06
N GLU A 403 -0.19 3.61 7.13
CA GLU A 403 -0.51 4.94 6.62
C GLU A 403 -1.85 4.99 5.88
N SER A 404 -2.14 3.95 5.08
CA SER A 404 -3.36 3.87 4.28
C SER A 404 -4.63 3.95 5.12
N PHE A 405 -4.65 3.36 6.32
CA PHE A 405 -5.80 3.44 7.23
C PHE A 405 -6.09 4.86 7.73
N TYR A 406 -5.08 5.74 7.79
CA TYR A 406 -5.20 7.11 8.29
C TYR A 406 -5.16 8.18 7.19
N ALA A 407 -4.98 7.79 5.94
CA ALA A 407 -4.87 8.70 4.79
C ALA A 407 -5.97 8.51 3.74
N LEU A 408 -6.41 7.27 3.53
CA LEU A 408 -7.18 6.87 2.36
C LEU A 408 -8.55 6.28 2.74
N ASP A 409 -9.48 6.31 1.79
CA ASP A 409 -10.74 5.59 1.93
C ASP A 409 -10.56 4.06 1.97
N ARG A 410 -11.62 3.34 2.32
CA ARG A 410 -11.58 1.88 2.50
C ARG A 410 -11.38 1.07 1.21
N ARG A 411 -11.38 1.68 0.02
CA ARG A 411 -11.02 0.96 -1.22
C ARG A 411 -9.55 0.53 -1.20
N SER A 412 -8.70 1.27 -0.49
CA SER A 412 -7.28 0.92 -0.30
C SER A 412 -7.09 -0.44 0.40
N ASP A 413 -8.06 -0.91 1.19
CA ASP A 413 -8.04 -2.25 1.79
C ASP A 413 -7.91 -3.37 0.78
N SER A 414 -8.49 -3.20 -0.41
CA SER A 414 -8.41 -4.21 -1.47
C SER A 414 -6.98 -4.43 -1.95
N LEU A 415 -6.16 -3.36 -1.96
CA LEU A 415 -4.74 -3.45 -2.29
C LEU A 415 -3.98 -4.22 -1.20
N THR A 416 -4.20 -3.86 0.07
CA THR A 416 -3.57 -4.57 1.20
C THR A 416 -3.96 -6.05 1.22
N ARG A 417 -5.25 -6.36 1.04
CA ARG A 417 -5.75 -7.73 0.93
C ARG A 417 -5.06 -8.51 -0.19
N LYS A 418 -4.96 -7.91 -1.38
CA LYS A 418 -4.28 -8.52 -2.53
C LYS A 418 -2.82 -8.80 -2.19
N CYS A 419 -2.08 -7.81 -1.69
CA CYS A 419 -0.67 -7.98 -1.32
C CYS A 419 -0.50 -9.13 -0.32
N ILE A 420 -1.29 -9.16 0.77
CA ILE A 420 -1.26 -10.23 1.79
C ILE A 420 -1.42 -11.62 1.15
N ARG A 421 -2.37 -11.76 0.22
CA ARG A 421 -2.58 -13.01 -0.52
C ARG A 421 -1.40 -13.34 -1.43
N ASP A 422 -0.88 -12.37 -2.16
CA ASP A 422 0.28 -12.56 -3.04
C ASP A 422 1.50 -13.06 -2.23
N LEU A 423 1.77 -12.51 -1.04
CA LEU A 423 2.90 -12.97 -0.21
C LEU A 423 2.81 -14.45 0.15
N ILE A 424 1.65 -14.90 0.62
CA ILE A 424 1.46 -16.31 1.00
C ILE A 424 1.32 -17.21 -0.22
N GLY A 425 0.67 -16.75 -1.29
CA GLY A 425 0.54 -17.50 -2.54
C GLY A 425 1.86 -17.74 -3.27
N TRP A 426 2.89 -16.95 -2.95
CA TRP A 426 4.26 -17.10 -3.42
C TRP A 426 5.20 -17.78 -2.40
N GLN A 427 4.67 -18.27 -1.27
CA GLN A 427 5.46 -19.00 -0.27
C GLN A 427 6.11 -20.23 -0.89
N ARG A 428 7.42 -20.39 -0.64
CA ARG A 428 8.18 -21.52 -1.19
C ARG A 428 7.77 -22.85 -0.53
N PRO A 429 8.02 -24.01 -1.19
CA PRO A 429 7.72 -25.32 -0.63
C PRO A 429 8.41 -25.59 0.74
N ASP A 430 9.59 -25.01 0.96
CA ASP A 430 10.36 -25.08 2.22
C ASP A 430 9.74 -24.23 3.37
N GLY A 431 8.64 -23.52 3.12
CA GLY A 431 7.95 -22.68 4.09
C GLY A 431 8.47 -21.25 4.14
N VAL A 432 9.51 -20.91 3.39
CA VAL A 432 10.10 -19.57 3.40
C VAL A 432 9.25 -18.59 2.61
N LEU A 433 9.02 -17.43 3.21
CA LEU A 433 8.49 -16.23 2.56
C LEU A 433 9.65 -15.35 2.13
N PHE A 434 9.47 -14.65 1.01
CA PHE A 434 10.45 -13.72 0.46
C PHE A 434 9.75 -12.52 -0.16
N SER A 435 10.52 -11.48 -0.42
CA SER A 435 10.07 -10.28 -1.12
C SER A 435 11.20 -9.75 -2.01
N PRO A 436 10.88 -9.06 -3.10
CA PRO A 436 9.53 -8.69 -3.52
C PRO A 436 8.78 -9.82 -4.21
N VAL A 437 7.44 -9.74 -4.18
CA VAL A 437 6.54 -10.64 -4.92
C VAL A 437 5.36 -9.85 -5.49
N PRO A 438 4.91 -10.10 -6.73
CA PRO A 438 5.45 -11.06 -7.68
C PRO A 438 6.81 -10.62 -8.24
N ALA A 439 7.77 -11.53 -8.35
CA ALA A 439 9.07 -11.28 -8.96
C ALA A 439 9.51 -12.45 -9.84
N GLY A 440 10.08 -12.13 -11.00
CA GLY A 440 10.54 -13.11 -11.98
C GLY A 440 12.00 -13.51 -11.83
N ASN A 441 12.82 -12.60 -11.31
CA ASN A 441 14.27 -12.71 -11.20
C ASN A 441 14.76 -12.52 -9.75
N TRP A 442 13.87 -12.68 -8.76
CA TRP A 442 14.20 -12.59 -7.34
C TRP A 442 13.38 -13.59 -6.51
N ASP A 443 14.06 -14.28 -5.61
CA ASP A 443 13.48 -15.27 -4.69
C ASP A 443 14.16 -15.31 -3.30
N LYS A 444 14.95 -14.27 -2.99
CA LYS A 444 15.76 -14.17 -1.77
C LYS A 444 14.95 -13.61 -0.61
N ASP A 445 15.03 -14.26 0.54
CA ASP A 445 14.30 -13.88 1.73
C ASP A 445 15.05 -12.87 2.62
N LEU A 446 14.28 -11.94 3.19
CA LEU A 446 14.70 -10.97 4.20
C LEU A 446 13.95 -11.26 5.50
N PRO A 447 14.54 -12.04 6.43
CA PRO A 447 13.82 -12.63 7.55
C PRO A 447 13.10 -11.61 8.44
N LEU A 448 13.74 -10.49 8.75
CA LEU A 448 13.16 -9.45 9.61
C LEU A 448 11.98 -8.72 8.95
N GLN A 449 12.06 -8.43 7.64
CA GLN A 449 10.92 -7.87 6.90
C GLN A 449 9.73 -8.84 6.87
N MET A 450 9.98 -10.14 6.69
CA MET A 450 8.92 -11.16 6.69
C MET A 450 8.24 -11.26 8.05
N LEU A 451 9.01 -11.22 9.15
CA LEU A 451 8.45 -11.21 10.51
C LEU A 451 7.61 -9.94 10.79
N ALA A 452 8.08 -8.77 10.35
CA ALA A 452 7.29 -7.54 10.42
C ALA A 452 5.96 -7.67 9.66
N SER A 453 5.99 -8.33 8.49
CA SER A 453 4.86 -8.50 7.58
C SER A 453 3.79 -9.43 8.12
N ILE A 454 4.14 -10.66 8.49
CA ILE A 454 3.13 -11.63 8.96
C ILE A 454 2.71 -11.38 10.41
N GLY A 455 3.42 -10.49 11.10
CA GLY A 455 3.32 -10.29 12.54
C GLY A 455 2.29 -9.25 12.98
N HIS A 456 2.49 -8.77 14.21
CA HIS A 456 1.60 -7.80 14.85
C HIS A 456 1.47 -6.49 14.05
N LYS A 457 2.56 -6.02 13.44
CA LYS A 457 2.62 -4.75 12.70
C LYS A 457 2.12 -4.84 11.26
N GLY A 458 2.09 -6.02 10.66
CA GLY A 458 1.57 -6.24 9.30
C GLY A 458 0.18 -6.89 9.28
N PHE A 459 0.11 -8.19 9.06
CA PHE A 459 -1.16 -8.92 8.82
C PHE A 459 -2.17 -8.73 9.94
N TRP A 460 -1.74 -8.82 11.21
CA TRP A 460 -2.66 -8.58 12.33
C TRP A 460 -3.18 -7.13 12.33
N THR A 461 -2.32 -6.14 12.06
CA THR A 461 -2.75 -4.74 11.93
C THR A 461 -3.79 -4.59 10.83
N TYR A 462 -3.63 -5.26 9.68
CA TYR A 462 -4.66 -5.27 8.64
C TYR A 462 -6.01 -5.79 9.17
N GLY A 463 -6.03 -6.96 9.83
CA GLY A 463 -7.28 -7.51 10.38
C GLY A 463 -7.87 -6.67 11.51
N LEU A 464 -7.02 -6.05 12.34
CA LEU A 464 -7.44 -5.18 13.43
C LEU A 464 -8.17 -3.92 12.90
N TYR A 465 -7.65 -3.29 11.85
CA TYR A 465 -8.26 -2.07 11.29
C TYR A 465 -9.43 -2.35 10.34
N SER A 466 -9.32 -3.39 9.49
CA SER A 466 -10.34 -3.72 8.49
C SER A 466 -11.49 -4.59 9.03
N GLY A 467 -11.25 -5.37 10.09
CA GLY A 467 -12.16 -6.42 10.52
C GLY A 467 -12.23 -7.63 9.56
N ASP A 468 -11.38 -7.70 8.54
CA ASP A 468 -11.38 -8.78 7.55
C ASP A 468 -10.70 -10.06 8.08
N LEU A 469 -11.39 -10.73 9.00
CA LEU A 469 -10.97 -12.01 9.56
C LEU A 469 -11.03 -13.15 8.52
N ALA A 470 -11.74 -12.98 7.40
CA ALA A 470 -11.79 -13.97 6.34
C ALA A 470 -10.44 -14.08 5.63
N THR A 471 -9.84 -12.95 5.26
CA THR A 471 -8.49 -12.92 4.70
C THR A 471 -7.47 -13.47 5.70
N LEU A 472 -7.54 -13.09 6.99
CA LEU A 472 -6.63 -13.66 7.99
C LEU A 472 -6.74 -15.18 8.09
N ARG A 473 -7.96 -15.72 8.05
CA ARG A 473 -8.21 -17.17 8.07
C ARG A 473 -7.57 -17.88 6.87
N GLU A 474 -7.65 -17.27 5.69
CA GLU A 474 -7.08 -17.78 4.45
C GLU A 474 -5.55 -17.89 4.53
N VAL A 475 -4.88 -16.85 5.05
CA VAL A 475 -3.41 -16.77 5.07
C VAL A 475 -2.77 -17.38 6.31
N TYR A 476 -3.53 -17.62 7.38
CA TYR A 476 -3.04 -18.14 8.65
C TYR A 476 -2.18 -19.42 8.53
N PRO A 477 -2.52 -20.42 7.70
CA PRO A 477 -1.66 -21.60 7.54
C PRO A 477 -0.25 -21.26 7.01
N GLY A 478 -0.14 -20.28 6.10
CA GLY A 478 1.15 -19.81 5.58
C GLY A 478 1.98 -19.07 6.63
N VAL A 479 1.32 -18.24 7.46
CA VAL A 479 1.93 -17.57 8.62
C VAL A 479 2.50 -18.60 9.60
N LYS A 480 1.70 -19.60 9.97
CA LYS A 480 2.12 -20.69 10.87
C LYS A 480 3.33 -21.43 10.30
N ARG A 481 3.26 -21.87 9.04
CA ARG A 481 4.37 -22.55 8.36
C ARG A 481 5.67 -21.74 8.40
N TYR A 482 5.59 -20.43 8.17
CA TYR A 482 6.78 -19.58 8.23
C TYR A 482 7.34 -19.47 9.64
N LEU A 483 6.51 -19.28 10.67
CA LEU A 483 6.99 -19.18 12.05
C LEU A 483 7.57 -20.50 12.57
N GLU A 484 7.08 -21.64 12.11
CA GLU A 484 7.59 -22.97 12.50
C GLU A 484 9.01 -23.27 12.00
N ILE A 485 9.53 -22.56 10.99
CA ILE A 485 10.92 -22.74 10.54
C ILE A 485 11.93 -22.10 11.49
N TRP A 486 11.49 -21.18 12.35
CA TRP A 486 12.34 -20.50 13.32
C TRP A 486 12.57 -21.41 14.54
N ARG A 487 13.83 -21.52 14.95
CA ARG A 487 14.25 -22.38 16.06
C ARG A 487 14.50 -21.55 17.31
N MET A 488 14.26 -22.16 18.47
CA MET A 488 14.57 -21.59 19.77
C MET A 488 15.87 -22.19 20.29
N GLN A 489 16.68 -21.36 20.94
CA GLN A 489 17.86 -21.76 21.69
C GLN A 489 17.47 -22.35 23.05
N PRO A 490 18.36 -23.14 23.70
CA PRO A 490 18.10 -23.68 25.04
C PRO A 490 17.92 -22.61 26.12
N ASP A 491 18.47 -21.41 25.92
CA ASP A 491 18.33 -20.26 26.83
C ASP A 491 16.98 -19.54 26.70
N GLY A 492 16.13 -19.96 25.76
CA GLY A 492 14.79 -19.39 25.53
C GLY A 492 14.72 -18.29 24.47
N LEU A 493 15.86 -17.88 23.90
CA LEU A 493 15.96 -16.90 22.81
C LEU A 493 15.85 -17.55 21.43
N VAL A 494 15.77 -16.74 20.38
CA VAL A 494 15.65 -17.18 18.99
C VAL A 494 17.03 -17.53 18.43
N VAL A 495 17.12 -18.63 17.66
CA VAL A 495 18.29 -18.90 16.81
C VAL A 495 18.25 -17.90 15.64
N PRO A 496 19.26 -17.02 15.46
CA PRO A 496 19.30 -16.08 14.35
C PRO A 496 19.16 -16.78 13.00
N ARG A 497 18.21 -16.33 12.18
CA ARG A 497 18.01 -16.82 10.82
C ARG A 497 18.48 -15.74 9.86
N ARG A 498 19.70 -15.88 9.35
CA ARG A 498 20.34 -14.90 8.44
C ARG A 498 19.63 -14.76 7.08
N GLY A 499 18.89 -15.79 6.67
CA GLY A 499 18.23 -15.83 5.37
C GLY A 499 19.22 -15.70 4.21
N SER A 500 18.71 -15.24 3.07
CA SER A 500 19.51 -14.96 1.87
C SER A 500 20.13 -13.57 1.91
N TRP A 501 19.48 -12.63 2.60
CA TRP A 501 19.99 -11.30 2.85
C TRP A 501 19.79 -10.91 4.32
N GLU A 502 20.91 -10.88 5.04
CA GLU A 502 20.97 -10.49 6.45
C GLU A 502 20.86 -8.96 6.58
N TRP A 503 19.63 -8.46 6.45
CA TRP A 503 19.30 -7.03 6.52
C TRP A 503 18.25 -6.76 7.60
N GLY A 504 18.51 -5.76 8.44
CA GLY A 504 17.57 -5.30 9.48
C GLY A 504 17.12 -3.85 9.31
N ASP A 505 18.00 -2.99 8.77
CA ASP A 505 17.70 -1.61 8.39
C ASP A 505 18.86 -1.05 7.56
N TRP A 506 18.64 0.09 6.88
CA TRP A 506 19.74 0.93 6.43
C TRP A 506 20.37 1.71 7.59
N GLY A 507 21.63 2.12 7.42
CA GLY A 507 22.40 2.83 8.43
C GLY A 507 23.47 1.97 9.10
N THR A 508 24.09 2.50 10.15
CA THR A 508 25.21 1.87 10.88
C THR A 508 24.74 1.32 12.23
N ASN A 509 25.57 0.53 12.92
CA ASN A 509 25.35 0.10 14.30
C ASN A 509 24.06 -0.74 14.52
N VAL A 510 23.78 -1.70 13.64
CA VAL A 510 22.58 -2.55 13.73
C VAL A 510 22.85 -3.76 14.62
N ASP A 511 22.16 -3.87 15.75
CA ASP A 511 22.24 -5.02 16.65
C ASP A 511 21.22 -6.10 16.25
N LEU A 512 21.59 -6.89 15.23
CA LEU A 512 20.71 -7.90 14.64
C LEU A 512 20.27 -8.98 15.63
N THR A 513 21.10 -9.30 16.62
CA THR A 513 20.79 -10.33 17.63
C THR A 513 19.53 -9.95 18.41
N LEU A 514 19.40 -8.69 18.81
CA LEU A 514 18.18 -8.18 19.46
C LEU A 514 17.02 -8.17 18.47
N LEU A 515 17.24 -7.64 17.25
CA LEU A 515 16.20 -7.52 16.24
C LEU A 515 15.56 -8.87 15.86
N TYR A 516 16.34 -9.95 15.77
CA TYR A 516 15.79 -11.30 15.54
C TYR A 516 14.80 -11.72 16.63
N ASN A 517 15.13 -11.48 17.90
CA ASN A 517 14.27 -11.82 19.02
C ASN A 517 13.02 -10.95 19.05
N GLU A 518 13.18 -9.64 18.88
CA GLU A 518 12.09 -8.67 18.95
C GLU A 518 11.07 -8.82 17.82
N TRP A 519 11.55 -8.96 16.57
CA TRP A 519 10.67 -9.16 15.43
C TRP A 519 9.96 -10.50 15.49
N TYR A 520 10.64 -11.56 15.93
CA TYR A 520 10.00 -12.87 16.07
C TYR A 520 8.95 -12.86 17.19
N TYR A 521 9.25 -12.16 18.30
CA TYR A 521 8.28 -11.95 19.38
C TYR A 521 7.05 -11.18 18.90
N LEU A 522 7.23 -10.07 18.17
CA LEU A 522 6.14 -9.32 17.53
C LEU A 522 5.36 -10.17 16.53
N ALA A 523 6.02 -11.08 15.81
CA ALA A 523 5.36 -11.98 14.88
C ALA A 523 4.49 -13.02 15.60
N LEU A 524 5.00 -13.62 16.67
CA LEU A 524 4.24 -14.52 17.55
C LEU A 524 3.06 -13.81 18.21
N GLN A 525 3.20 -12.54 18.64
CA GLN A 525 2.07 -11.75 19.15
C GLN A 525 0.98 -11.57 18.09
N GLY A 526 1.36 -11.30 16.83
CA GLY A 526 0.43 -11.24 15.71
C GLY A 526 -0.28 -12.58 15.48
N MET A 527 0.46 -13.69 15.41
CA MET A 527 -0.11 -15.03 15.25
C MET A 527 -1.03 -15.40 16.40
N ARG A 528 -0.67 -15.09 17.65
CA ARG A 528 -1.53 -15.34 18.82
C ARG A 528 -2.85 -14.58 18.71
N ALA A 529 -2.80 -13.30 18.35
CA ALA A 529 -3.99 -12.48 18.20
C ALA A 529 -4.90 -13.01 17.06
N MET A 530 -4.31 -13.45 15.96
CA MET A 530 -5.02 -14.15 14.89
C MET A 530 -5.64 -15.46 15.39
N ALA A 531 -4.90 -16.30 16.11
CA ALA A 531 -5.39 -17.58 16.63
C ALA A 531 -6.61 -17.39 17.56
N VAL A 532 -6.57 -16.39 18.45
CA VAL A 532 -7.71 -16.02 19.29
C VAL A 532 -8.90 -15.56 18.45
N ALA A 533 -8.70 -14.59 17.55
CA ALA A 533 -9.77 -14.04 16.71
C ALA A 533 -10.41 -15.07 15.79
N LEU A 534 -9.63 -16.05 15.33
CA LEU A 534 -10.05 -17.13 14.44
C LEU A 534 -10.54 -18.37 15.18
N ARG A 535 -10.56 -18.36 16.52
CA ARG A 535 -10.95 -19.49 17.38
C ARG A 535 -10.14 -20.76 17.12
N ARG A 536 -8.81 -20.62 17.13
CA ARG A 536 -7.83 -21.71 16.99
C ARG A 536 -7.06 -21.96 18.30
N PRO A 537 -7.72 -22.48 19.35
CA PRO A 537 -7.07 -22.73 20.63
C PRO A 537 -5.94 -23.77 20.54
N GLU A 538 -5.98 -24.66 19.53
CA GLU A 538 -4.99 -25.71 19.32
C GLU A 538 -3.56 -25.18 19.11
N ASP A 539 -3.41 -23.96 18.61
CA ASP A 539 -2.10 -23.36 18.34
C ASP A 539 -1.56 -22.55 19.52
N LEU A 540 -2.41 -22.14 20.46
CA LEU A 540 -2.05 -21.19 21.52
C LEU A 540 -0.92 -21.71 22.41
N ALA A 541 -0.92 -23.00 22.74
CA ALA A 541 0.11 -23.58 23.58
C ALA A 541 1.51 -23.46 22.94
N TRP A 542 1.64 -23.73 21.64
CA TRP A 542 2.92 -23.64 20.92
C TRP A 542 3.43 -22.20 20.84
N ILE A 543 2.51 -21.25 20.65
CA ILE A 543 2.80 -19.81 20.57
C ILE A 543 3.20 -19.27 21.95
N ASP A 544 2.41 -19.55 22.98
CA ASP A 544 2.57 -19.02 24.33
C ASP A 544 3.86 -19.51 24.98
N VAL A 545 4.27 -20.76 24.74
CA VAL A 545 5.57 -21.28 25.20
C VAL A 545 6.74 -20.42 24.69
N ARG A 546 6.72 -20.05 23.40
CA ARG A 546 7.80 -19.24 22.78
C ARG A 546 7.75 -17.78 23.20
N LEU A 547 6.56 -17.20 23.29
CA LEU A 547 6.40 -15.85 23.83
C LEU A 547 6.96 -15.79 25.26
N ASN A 548 6.57 -16.74 26.11
CA ASN A 548 7.01 -16.75 27.51
C ASN A 548 8.52 -17.00 27.65
N SER A 549 9.12 -17.85 26.80
CA SER A 549 10.57 -18.10 26.83
C SER A 549 11.36 -16.83 26.51
N ILE A 550 11.01 -16.13 25.42
CA ILE A 550 11.68 -14.89 25.02
C ILE A 550 11.46 -13.80 26.07
N ALA A 551 10.22 -13.60 26.53
CA ALA A 551 9.90 -12.58 27.52
C ALA A 551 10.67 -12.77 28.84
N THR A 552 10.97 -14.02 29.21
CA THR A 552 11.75 -14.35 30.41
C THR A 552 13.25 -14.15 30.20
N ALA A 553 13.76 -14.53 29.03
CA ALA A 553 15.20 -14.52 28.74
C ALA A 553 15.74 -13.16 28.28
N PHE A 554 14.91 -12.33 27.63
CA PHE A 554 15.36 -11.12 26.93
C PHE A 554 16.03 -10.10 27.86
N ASN A 555 15.38 -9.74 28.96
CA ASN A 555 15.92 -8.71 29.86
C ASN A 555 17.22 -9.17 30.55
N PRO A 556 17.31 -10.39 31.15
CA PRO A 556 18.57 -10.90 31.68
C PRO A 556 19.70 -10.98 30.65
N ALA A 557 19.39 -11.30 29.39
CA ALA A 557 20.39 -11.45 28.35
C ALA A 557 20.95 -10.12 27.83
N PHE A 558 20.10 -9.09 27.69
CA PHE A 558 20.45 -7.90 26.91
C PHE A 558 20.44 -6.58 27.69
N TRP A 559 19.81 -6.51 28.87
CA TRP A 559 19.75 -5.26 29.63
C TRP A 559 21.03 -5.04 30.43
N ASN A 560 21.78 -3.98 30.10
CA ASN A 560 23.03 -3.64 30.81
C ASN A 560 22.88 -2.55 31.89
N GLY A 561 21.64 -2.14 32.19
CA GLY A 561 21.34 -1.04 33.12
C GLY A 561 21.19 0.33 32.45
N ARG A 562 21.58 0.49 31.18
CA ARG A 562 21.51 1.76 30.43
C ARG A 562 20.81 1.60 29.08
N GLU A 563 20.98 0.47 28.43
CA GLU A 563 20.45 0.13 27.11
C GLU A 563 20.24 -1.38 27.03
N TYR A 564 19.48 -1.80 26.01
CA TYR A 564 19.53 -3.16 25.51
C TYR A 564 20.67 -3.28 24.48
N ARG A 565 21.51 -4.31 24.65
CA ARG A 565 22.69 -4.57 23.81
C ARG A 565 23.08 -6.04 23.89
N ALA A 566 23.39 -6.65 22.75
CA ALA A 566 23.98 -7.99 22.71
C ALA A 566 25.44 -7.96 23.22
N SER A 567 25.84 -8.98 23.98
CA SER A 567 27.17 -9.03 24.58
C SER A 567 28.33 -9.04 23.57
N ASP A 568 28.07 -9.53 22.35
CA ASP A 568 29.02 -9.58 21.24
C ASP A 568 28.91 -8.38 20.28
N PHE A 569 27.98 -7.45 20.53
CA PHE A 569 27.80 -6.26 19.71
C PHE A 569 28.69 -5.09 20.14
N ASN A 570 29.67 -4.76 19.28
CA ASN A 570 30.72 -3.78 19.57
C ASN A 570 30.46 -2.37 18.98
N GLY A 571 29.31 -2.14 18.33
CA GLY A 571 28.96 -0.85 17.72
C GLY A 571 28.47 0.19 18.74
N HIS A 572 28.13 1.39 18.25
CA HIS A 572 27.39 2.37 19.08
C HIS A 572 25.99 1.84 19.42
N THR A 573 25.37 2.39 20.46
CA THR A 573 24.01 2.04 20.88
C THR A 573 23.03 2.07 19.71
N ASP A 574 22.31 0.97 19.51
CA ASP A 574 21.32 0.84 18.46
C ASP A 574 19.95 1.40 18.91
N ASP A 575 19.50 2.52 18.31
CA ASP A 575 18.19 3.10 18.59
C ASP A 575 17.03 2.22 18.09
N ARG A 576 17.25 1.39 17.06
CA ARG A 576 16.22 0.51 16.50
C ARG A 576 15.84 -0.60 17.46
N ALA A 577 16.84 -1.36 17.93
CA ALA A 577 16.64 -2.45 18.89
C ALA A 577 16.04 -1.91 20.20
N ASN A 578 16.61 -0.83 20.74
CA ASN A 578 16.08 -0.22 21.97
C ASN A 578 14.63 0.28 21.82
N ALA A 579 14.26 0.82 20.66
CA ALA A 579 12.88 1.18 20.36
C ALA A 579 11.97 -0.05 20.21
N LEU A 580 12.42 -1.08 19.50
CA LEU A 580 11.63 -2.30 19.30
C LEU A 580 11.41 -3.08 20.59
N ALA A 581 12.36 -3.10 21.52
CA ALA A 581 12.14 -3.63 22.86
C ALA A 581 10.92 -2.99 23.55
N VAL A 582 10.73 -1.67 23.38
CA VAL A 582 9.53 -0.95 23.88
C VAL A 582 8.29 -1.33 23.09
N VAL A 583 8.36 -1.30 21.75
CA VAL A 583 7.23 -1.59 20.85
C VAL A 583 6.71 -3.02 21.02
N ALA A 584 7.61 -3.98 21.26
CA ALA A 584 7.30 -5.38 21.55
C ALA A 584 6.72 -5.57 22.97
N GLY A 585 6.92 -4.61 23.88
CA GLY A 585 6.57 -4.72 25.28
C GLY A 585 7.54 -5.59 26.10
N LEU A 586 8.73 -5.86 25.57
CA LEU A 586 9.82 -6.55 26.27
C LEU A 586 10.46 -5.62 27.31
N ALA A 587 10.65 -4.34 26.96
CA ALA A 587 11.03 -3.29 27.89
C ALA A 587 9.86 -2.91 28.82
N LYS A 588 10.13 -2.77 30.11
CA LYS A 588 9.13 -2.39 31.13
C LYS A 588 9.31 -0.91 31.53
N PRO A 589 8.33 -0.30 32.23
CA PRO A 589 8.42 1.10 32.63
C PRO A 589 9.68 1.48 33.41
N ALA A 590 10.29 0.52 34.10
CA ALA A 590 11.56 0.73 34.82
C ALA A 590 12.73 1.08 33.87
N GLN A 591 12.72 0.60 32.63
CA GLN A 591 13.77 0.88 31.63
C GLN A 591 13.51 2.19 30.87
N TYR A 592 12.27 2.69 30.84
CA TYR A 592 11.89 3.82 29.98
C TYR A 592 12.71 5.10 30.17
N PRO A 593 13.12 5.51 31.40
CA PRO A 593 13.99 6.68 31.56
C PRO A 593 15.32 6.54 30.81
N ALA A 594 15.99 5.40 30.93
CA ALA A 594 17.27 5.15 30.26
C ALA A 594 17.10 5.00 28.74
N LEU A 595 16.04 4.32 28.30
CA LEU A 595 15.72 4.20 26.87
C LEU A 595 15.32 5.54 26.24
N THR A 596 14.69 6.44 26.99
CA THR A 596 14.40 7.81 26.52
C THR A 596 15.69 8.55 26.22
N GLU A 597 16.73 8.43 27.07
CA GLU A 597 18.03 9.04 26.80
C GLU A 597 18.74 8.40 25.59
N VAL A 598 18.59 7.08 25.40
CA VAL A 598 19.07 6.40 24.17
C VAL A 598 18.41 7.01 22.93
N LEU A 599 17.08 7.06 22.88
CA LEU A 599 16.34 7.53 21.70
C LEU A 599 16.46 9.06 21.48
N LYS A 600 16.88 9.80 22.50
CA LYS A 600 17.22 11.22 22.40
C LYS A 600 18.59 11.47 21.78
N THR A 601 19.54 10.57 22.00
CA THR A 601 20.97 10.78 21.66
C THR A 601 21.45 9.96 20.46
N GLN A 602 20.78 8.86 20.13
CA GLN A 602 21.14 7.97 19.03
C GLN A 602 20.17 8.11 17.85
N GLU A 603 20.70 8.19 16.63
CA GLU A 603 19.93 8.44 15.39
C GLU A 603 20.47 7.56 14.24
N HIS A 604 20.60 6.25 14.46
CA HIS A 604 21.18 5.34 13.48
C HIS A 604 20.13 4.68 12.57
N ALA A 605 18.85 4.72 12.96
CA ALA A 605 17.75 4.22 12.16
C ALA A 605 17.61 4.95 10.81
N SER A 606 17.27 4.23 9.74
CA SER A 606 16.77 4.82 8.50
C SER A 606 15.33 5.33 8.67
N PRO A 607 14.78 6.07 7.68
CA PRO A 607 13.38 6.47 7.71
C PRO A 607 12.38 5.32 7.89
N TYR A 608 12.71 4.11 7.43
CA TYR A 608 11.88 2.91 7.62
C TYR A 608 11.69 2.58 9.11
N MET A 609 12.80 2.42 9.84
CA MET A 609 12.77 2.05 11.25
C MET A 609 12.47 3.23 12.18
N GLU A 610 12.65 4.46 11.71
CA GLU A 610 12.32 5.66 12.45
C GLU A 610 10.85 5.68 12.90
N LYS A 611 9.93 5.10 12.12
CA LYS A 611 8.54 4.89 12.51
C LYS A 611 8.42 4.21 13.89
N TYR A 612 9.21 3.18 14.15
CA TYR A 612 9.16 2.41 15.40
C TYR A 612 9.86 3.14 16.55
N VAL A 613 10.89 3.95 16.26
CA VAL A 613 11.50 4.85 17.24
C VAL A 613 10.50 5.90 17.73
N LEU A 614 9.77 6.52 16.80
CA LEU A 614 8.72 7.49 17.11
C LEU A 614 7.56 6.83 17.88
N GLU A 615 7.18 5.60 17.51
CA GLU A 615 6.18 4.80 18.24
C GLU A 615 6.62 4.51 19.67
N ALA A 616 7.87 4.06 19.88
CA ALA A 616 8.45 3.80 21.19
C ALA A 616 8.42 5.04 22.09
N LEU A 617 8.83 6.20 21.57
CA LEU A 617 8.76 7.48 22.29
C LEU A 617 7.32 7.78 22.74
N CYS A 618 6.33 7.57 21.87
CA CYS A 618 4.93 7.78 22.24
C CYS A 618 4.41 6.77 23.27
N LEU A 619 4.84 5.51 23.20
CA LEU A 619 4.51 4.46 24.18
C LEU A 619 5.12 4.74 25.56
N MET A 620 6.31 5.36 25.61
CA MET A 620 6.97 5.82 26.84
C MET A 620 6.45 7.17 27.35
N ASN A 621 5.37 7.71 26.76
CA ASN A 621 4.79 9.01 27.08
C ASN A 621 5.75 10.20 26.85
N GLN A 622 6.56 10.14 25.78
CA GLN A 622 7.49 11.18 25.32
C GLN A 622 7.11 11.77 23.95
N PRO A 623 5.85 12.24 23.73
CA PRO A 623 5.40 12.74 22.43
C PRO A 623 6.13 14.02 21.97
N ALA A 624 6.57 14.87 22.92
CA ALA A 624 7.37 16.05 22.64
C ALA A 624 8.70 15.69 21.97
N LEU A 625 9.42 14.70 22.53
CA LEU A 625 10.66 14.21 21.94
C LEU A 625 10.44 13.55 20.58
N ALA A 626 9.32 12.87 20.36
CA ALA A 626 8.97 12.35 19.04
C ALA A 626 8.80 13.48 18.01
N GLN A 627 8.16 14.60 18.39
CA GLN A 627 7.99 15.78 17.52
C GLN A 627 9.33 16.47 17.22
N ASP A 628 10.18 16.65 18.23
CA ASP A 628 11.53 17.20 18.06
C ASP A 628 12.36 16.35 17.10
N ARG A 629 12.28 15.03 17.26
CA ARG A 629 12.97 14.07 16.41
C ARG A 629 12.42 14.08 14.97
N MET A 630 11.10 14.14 14.79
CA MET A 630 10.49 14.35 13.47
C MET A 630 11.02 15.63 12.81
N ARG A 631 11.05 16.75 13.55
CA ARG A 631 11.56 18.03 13.05
C ARG A 631 13.01 17.92 12.60
N LYS A 632 13.87 17.38 13.45
CA LYS A 632 15.31 17.27 13.19
C LYS A 632 15.61 16.34 12.01
N ARG A 633 15.05 15.14 12.00
CA ARG A 633 15.42 14.11 11.01
C ARG A 633 14.78 14.32 9.65
N TYR A 634 13.54 14.81 9.60
CA TYR A 634 12.81 15.02 8.34
C TYR A 634 13.01 16.42 7.74
N GLN A 635 13.77 17.31 8.39
CA GLN A 635 13.89 18.71 7.99
C GLN A 635 14.22 18.89 6.51
N LYS A 636 15.25 18.19 6.02
CA LYS A 636 15.70 18.26 4.62
C LYS A 636 14.58 17.89 3.65
N MET A 637 13.78 16.86 3.96
CA MET A 637 12.67 16.42 3.10
C MET A 637 11.53 17.43 3.09
N VAL A 638 11.15 17.93 4.27
CA VAL A 638 9.98 18.81 4.44
C VAL A 638 10.24 20.18 3.85
N ASP A 639 11.43 20.76 4.09
CA ASP A 639 11.78 22.11 3.66
C ASP A 639 12.25 22.17 2.20
N HIS A 640 12.44 21.03 1.52
CA HIS A 640 12.79 21.02 0.09
C HIS A 640 11.63 21.56 -0.77
N ALA A 641 11.81 22.77 -1.33
CA ALA A 641 10.76 23.50 -2.05
C ALA A 641 10.35 22.84 -3.39
N GLY A 642 11.27 22.14 -4.05
CA GLY A 642 11.04 21.54 -5.37
C GLY A 642 10.42 20.13 -5.35
N LEU A 643 10.39 19.45 -4.19
CA LEU A 643 9.99 18.06 -4.09
C LEU A 643 8.77 17.91 -3.20
N SER A 644 7.80 17.12 -3.65
CA SER A 644 6.49 16.95 -3.01
C SER A 644 6.36 15.62 -2.26
N THR A 645 7.48 14.90 -2.08
CA THR A 645 7.54 13.51 -1.60
C THR A 645 8.68 13.35 -0.59
N LEU A 646 8.58 12.31 0.24
CA LEU A 646 9.61 11.84 1.15
C LEU A 646 10.58 10.87 0.45
N TRP A 647 11.83 10.86 0.89
CA TRP A 647 12.94 10.14 0.25
C TRP A 647 13.23 8.82 0.96
N GLU A 648 13.94 7.93 0.28
CA GLU A 648 14.32 6.62 0.83
C GLU A 648 15.30 6.71 2.00
N GLY A 649 16.34 7.53 1.86
CA GLY A 649 17.30 7.83 2.92
C GLY A 649 17.15 9.26 3.45
N TRP A 650 17.97 9.64 4.44
CA TRP A 650 17.96 10.99 5.03
C TRP A 650 18.54 12.09 4.11
N GLY A 651 19.01 11.73 2.93
CA GLY A 651 19.56 12.63 1.91
C GLY A 651 19.22 12.14 0.50
N ILE A 652 19.70 12.88 -0.51
CA ILE A 652 19.50 12.54 -1.94
C ILE A 652 20.83 12.04 -2.52
N GLY A 653 20.77 11.04 -3.41
CA GLY A 653 21.97 10.50 -4.07
C GLY A 653 22.92 9.86 -3.06
N SER A 654 24.20 10.23 -3.10
CA SER A 654 25.22 9.69 -2.19
C SER A 654 24.97 10.03 -0.71
N GLU A 655 24.27 11.14 -0.41
CA GLU A 655 23.88 11.46 0.97
C GLU A 655 22.76 10.53 1.49
N GLY A 656 22.03 9.87 0.59
CA GLY A 656 20.90 8.99 0.87
C GLY A 656 21.19 7.52 0.60
N PHE A 657 22.37 7.03 1.01
CA PHE A 657 22.88 5.68 0.79
C PHE A 657 23.34 5.33 -0.64
N GLY A 658 23.23 6.26 -1.60
CA GLY A 658 23.57 6.02 -3.01
C GLY A 658 22.52 5.16 -3.71
N GLY A 659 21.87 5.70 -4.74
CA GLY A 659 20.75 5.00 -5.42
C GLY A 659 19.39 5.13 -4.72
N GLY A 660 19.32 5.88 -3.61
CA GLY A 660 18.07 6.18 -2.91
C GLY A 660 17.13 7.05 -3.75
N THR A 661 15.85 6.68 -3.84
CA THR A 661 14.84 7.47 -4.56
C THR A 661 14.36 8.67 -3.73
N ILE A 662 13.88 9.71 -4.42
CA ILE A 662 13.17 10.85 -3.83
C ILE A 662 11.66 10.60 -3.58
N ASN A 663 11.19 9.36 -3.77
CA ASN A 663 9.81 8.98 -3.52
C ASN A 663 9.71 7.55 -2.95
N HIS A 664 9.79 7.43 -1.62
CA HIS A 664 9.76 6.15 -0.92
C HIS A 664 8.83 6.18 0.30
N ALA A 665 7.78 5.37 0.29
CA ALA A 665 6.70 5.50 1.27
C ALA A 665 7.02 4.94 2.64
N TRP A 666 8.05 4.12 2.81
CA TRP A 666 8.46 3.69 4.15
C TRP A 666 8.82 4.84 5.11
N SER A 667 9.04 6.04 4.57
CA SER A 667 9.38 7.26 5.29
C SER A 667 8.16 7.97 5.84
N GLY A 668 6.95 7.53 5.45
CA GLY A 668 5.66 8.10 5.86
C GLY A 668 5.21 7.72 7.25
N GLY A 669 5.98 6.94 8.02
CA GLY A 669 5.72 6.58 9.42
C GLY A 669 5.13 7.70 10.30
N PRO A 670 5.65 8.95 10.26
CA PRO A 670 5.09 10.07 11.02
C PRO A 670 3.59 10.31 10.81
N LEU A 671 3.06 10.06 9.62
CA LEU A 671 1.63 10.18 9.29
C LEU A 671 0.77 9.32 10.23
N THR A 672 1.19 8.08 10.45
CA THR A 672 0.54 7.13 11.36
C THR A 672 0.68 7.60 12.80
N ILE A 673 1.89 8.02 13.20
CA ILE A 673 2.16 8.48 14.58
C ILE A 673 1.29 9.68 14.96
N MET A 674 1.15 10.65 14.06
CA MET A 674 0.33 11.84 14.28
C MET A 674 -1.13 11.48 14.57
N SER A 675 -1.72 10.59 13.77
CA SER A 675 -3.13 10.22 13.91
C SER A 675 -3.35 9.28 15.10
N GLN A 676 -2.49 8.26 15.24
CA GLN A 676 -2.63 7.21 16.23
C GLN A 676 -2.26 7.67 17.65
N PHE A 677 -1.25 8.53 17.79
CA PHE A 677 -0.73 8.93 19.09
C PHE A 677 -1.01 10.40 19.42
N PHE A 678 -0.77 11.35 18.51
CA PHE A 678 -0.97 12.77 18.84
C PHE A 678 -2.46 13.11 18.94
N ALA A 679 -3.24 12.79 17.92
CA ALA A 679 -4.70 12.84 18.00
C ALA A 679 -5.27 11.68 18.84
N GLY A 680 -4.58 10.53 18.86
CA GLY A 680 -4.80 9.47 19.82
C GLY A 680 -5.86 8.44 19.43
N ILE A 681 -6.20 8.32 18.14
CA ILE A 681 -7.27 7.42 17.69
C ILE A 681 -6.68 6.07 17.28
N ALA A 682 -7.07 4.97 17.92
CA ALA A 682 -6.59 3.63 17.55
C ALA A 682 -7.65 2.54 17.83
N PRO A 683 -7.76 1.49 16.99
CA PRO A 683 -8.67 0.37 17.27
C PRO A 683 -8.17 -0.46 18.45
N LEU A 684 -9.10 -0.93 19.28
CA LEU A 684 -8.84 -1.88 20.37
C LEU A 684 -9.27 -3.30 19.98
N THR A 685 -10.30 -3.41 19.14
CA THR A 685 -10.80 -4.69 18.60
C THR A 685 -10.96 -4.62 17.07
N PRO A 686 -10.97 -5.77 16.39
CA PRO A 686 -11.08 -5.82 14.93
C PRO A 686 -12.23 -4.99 14.37
N GLY A 687 -11.95 -4.21 13.33
CA GLY A 687 -12.94 -3.41 12.60
C GLY A 687 -13.55 -2.28 13.42
N PHE A 688 -12.84 -1.74 14.41
CA PHE A 688 -13.27 -0.61 15.24
C PHE A 688 -14.59 -0.84 16.01
N GLU A 689 -14.94 -2.10 16.34
CA GLU A 689 -16.05 -2.36 17.27
C GLU A 689 -15.85 -1.61 18.59
N THR A 690 -14.61 -1.64 19.09
CA THR A 690 -14.12 -0.76 20.14
C THR A 690 -12.83 -0.08 19.70
N TYR A 691 -12.66 1.17 20.10
CA TYR A 691 -11.48 1.97 19.79
C TYR A 691 -11.15 2.90 20.95
N GLU A 692 -9.91 3.35 21.02
CA GLU A 692 -9.44 4.31 22.00
C GLU A 692 -9.29 5.70 21.36
N VAL A 693 -9.57 6.73 22.17
CA VAL A 693 -9.19 8.11 21.94
C VAL A 693 -8.35 8.56 23.13
N ARG A 694 -7.03 8.52 22.95
CA ARG A 694 -6.04 8.87 23.97
C ARG A 694 -4.97 9.82 23.40
N PRO A 695 -5.26 11.13 23.39
CA PRO A 695 -4.36 12.12 22.80
C PRO A 695 -3.04 12.28 23.57
N ARG A 696 -1.94 12.43 22.84
CA ARG A 696 -0.60 12.71 23.37
C ARG A 696 -0.01 13.92 22.66
N LEU A 697 -0.41 15.13 23.07
CA LEU A 697 -0.17 16.34 22.28
C LEU A 697 1.29 16.81 22.23
N GLY A 698 2.14 16.45 23.20
CA GLY A 698 3.51 16.98 23.25
C GLY A 698 3.51 18.51 23.26
N HIS A 699 4.19 19.13 22.29
CA HIS A 699 4.25 20.59 22.14
C HIS A 699 2.94 21.21 21.63
N LEU A 700 2.10 20.43 20.95
CA LEU A 700 0.90 20.93 20.26
C LEU A 700 -0.12 21.49 21.26
N THR A 701 -0.74 22.61 20.94
CA THR A 701 -1.91 23.12 21.67
C THR A 701 -3.22 22.78 20.96
N LYS A 702 -3.16 22.44 19.67
CA LYS A 702 -4.32 22.03 18.88
C LYS A 702 -3.96 20.84 17.98
N ALA A 703 -4.87 19.88 17.90
CA ALA A 703 -4.78 18.80 16.93
C ALA A 703 -6.18 18.36 16.52
N ALA A 704 -6.39 18.11 15.24
CA ALA A 704 -7.61 17.52 14.71
C ALA A 704 -7.23 16.36 13.78
N ALA A 705 -7.99 15.28 13.82
CA ALA A 705 -7.81 14.14 12.93
C ALA A 705 -9.16 13.51 12.60
N GLY A 706 -9.30 12.94 11.41
CA GLY A 706 -10.51 12.23 11.03
C GLY A 706 -10.29 11.30 9.85
N PHE A 707 -10.86 10.11 9.89
CA PHE A 707 -10.71 9.11 8.84
C PHE A 707 -11.89 8.14 8.83
N ASP A 708 -12.06 7.46 7.70
CA ASP A 708 -13.14 6.49 7.54
C ASP A 708 -12.70 5.14 8.08
N THR A 709 -13.53 4.54 8.94
CA THR A 709 -13.40 3.14 9.36
C THR A 709 -14.45 2.29 8.66
N VAL A 710 -14.40 0.98 8.84
CA VAL A 710 -15.46 0.07 8.37
C VAL A 710 -16.81 0.28 9.07
N LYS A 711 -16.85 1.04 10.17
CA LYS A 711 -18.07 1.40 10.90
C LYS A 711 -18.58 2.80 10.56
N GLY A 712 -17.80 3.59 9.82
CA GLY A 712 -18.07 5.00 9.52
C GLY A 712 -16.93 5.90 10.00
N ARG A 713 -17.14 7.20 9.85
CA ARG A 713 -16.10 8.21 10.13
C ARG A 713 -15.92 8.43 11.62
N ILE A 714 -14.66 8.41 12.07
CA ILE A 714 -14.26 8.89 13.40
C ILE A 714 -13.56 10.23 13.21
N GLU A 715 -13.94 11.24 13.99
CA GLU A 715 -13.26 12.54 14.00
C GLU A 715 -12.98 12.99 15.43
N VAL A 716 -11.80 13.57 15.65
CA VAL A 716 -11.44 14.19 16.90
C VAL A 716 -10.89 15.59 16.64
N SER A 717 -11.26 16.54 17.49
CA SER A 717 -10.63 17.86 17.55
C SER A 717 -10.31 18.18 19.00
N ILE A 718 -9.06 18.56 19.25
CA ILE A 718 -8.51 18.79 20.58
C ILE A 718 -7.93 20.19 20.62
N ALA A 719 -8.20 20.90 21.72
CA ALA A 719 -7.56 22.17 22.04
C ALA A 719 -7.22 22.20 23.52
N ARG A 720 -6.00 22.61 23.86
CA ARG A 720 -5.58 22.81 25.25
C ARG A 720 -5.05 24.22 25.49
N SER A 721 -5.13 24.65 26.73
CA SER A 721 -4.45 25.83 27.25
C SER A 721 -4.00 25.53 28.68
N GLU A 722 -3.41 26.50 29.36
CA GLU A 722 -3.10 26.36 30.79
C GLU A 722 -4.37 26.01 31.59
N GLY A 723 -4.32 24.90 32.33
CA GLY A 723 -5.42 24.38 33.14
C GLY A 723 -6.70 24.06 32.37
N ARG A 724 -6.65 23.85 31.04
CA ARG A 724 -7.84 23.47 30.27
C ARG A 724 -7.50 22.47 29.17
N PHE A 725 -8.42 21.55 28.96
CA PHE A 725 -8.33 20.56 27.89
C PHE A 725 -9.74 20.33 27.33
N ASN A 726 -9.91 20.57 26.03
CA ASN A 726 -11.16 20.37 25.33
C ASN A 726 -10.97 19.31 24.25
N LEU A 727 -11.91 18.37 24.16
CA LEU A 727 -11.93 17.34 23.14
C LEU A 727 -13.34 17.18 22.60
N LYS A 728 -13.50 17.25 21.28
CA LYS A 728 -14.72 16.86 20.59
C LYS A 728 -14.47 15.58 19.81
N LEU A 729 -15.36 14.61 19.95
CA LEU A 729 -15.33 13.33 19.26
C LEU A 729 -16.63 13.13 18.47
N VAL A 730 -16.51 12.74 17.21
CA VAL A 730 -17.58 12.17 16.40
C VAL A 730 -17.36 10.65 16.34
N SER A 731 -18.25 9.89 16.97
CA SER A 731 -18.21 8.43 17.03
C SER A 731 -19.29 7.80 16.12
N PRO A 732 -18.92 6.92 15.18
CA PRO A 732 -19.86 6.35 14.22
C PRO A 732 -20.79 5.29 14.87
N PRO A 733 -21.92 4.94 14.25
CA PRO A 733 -22.82 3.89 14.72
C PRO A 733 -22.12 2.53 14.95
N ASN A 734 -22.69 1.69 15.82
CA ASN A 734 -22.21 0.33 16.11
C ASN A 734 -20.74 0.27 16.58
N THR A 735 -20.31 1.28 17.34
CA THR A 735 -18.99 1.35 17.97
C THR A 735 -19.10 1.72 19.45
N THR A 736 -18.07 1.40 20.23
CA THR A 736 -17.84 1.96 21.57
C THR A 736 -16.48 2.62 21.61
N GLY A 737 -16.44 3.93 21.85
CA GLY A 737 -15.20 4.67 22.00
C GLY A 737 -14.74 4.70 23.46
N ARG A 738 -13.46 4.45 23.74
CA ARG A 738 -12.84 4.64 25.05
C ARG A 738 -12.04 5.94 25.04
N VAL A 739 -12.59 7.00 25.62
CA VAL A 739 -11.95 8.32 25.67
C VAL A 739 -11.17 8.44 26.98
N CYS A 740 -9.86 8.68 26.90
CA CYS A 740 -8.99 8.85 28.07
C CYS A 740 -8.41 10.27 28.10
N ILE A 741 -8.87 11.07 29.07
CA ILE A 741 -8.46 12.46 29.27
C ILE A 741 -7.22 12.50 30.18
N PRO A 742 -6.10 13.14 29.78
CA PRO A 742 -4.86 13.22 30.56
C PRO A 742 -4.94 14.23 31.71
N VAL A 743 -5.64 13.86 32.78
CA VAL A 743 -5.91 14.74 33.94
C VAL A 743 -4.65 15.13 34.72
N ALA A 744 -3.66 14.25 34.82
CA ALA A 744 -2.41 14.55 35.53
C ALA A 744 -1.53 15.54 34.76
N ASP A 745 -1.36 15.31 33.45
CA ASP A 745 -0.48 16.12 32.59
C ASP A 745 -0.89 17.60 32.57
N TYR A 746 -2.19 17.88 32.66
CA TYR A 746 -2.75 19.24 32.63
C TYR A 746 -3.35 19.69 33.95
N LYS A 747 -3.14 18.94 35.05
CA LYS A 747 -3.65 19.26 36.40
C LYS A 747 -5.15 19.56 36.44
N LEU A 748 -5.93 18.81 35.65
CA LEU A 748 -7.37 19.01 35.50
C LEU A 748 -8.10 18.54 36.75
N LYS A 749 -9.02 19.37 37.27
CA LYS A 749 -9.81 19.09 38.47
C LYS A 749 -11.21 18.60 38.16
N THR A 750 -11.76 18.96 37.00
CA THR A 750 -13.14 18.71 36.62
C THR A 750 -13.26 18.35 35.14
N ILE A 751 -14.21 17.48 34.82
CA ILE A 751 -14.59 17.15 33.44
C ILE A 751 -16.10 17.31 33.30
N ARG A 752 -16.51 18.13 32.33
CA ARG A 752 -17.88 18.20 31.84
C ARG A 752 -17.98 17.54 30.49
N VAL A 753 -19.02 16.74 30.29
CA VAL A 753 -19.34 16.14 28.99
C VAL A 753 -20.71 16.64 28.54
N ASN A 754 -20.77 17.21 27.33
CA ASN A 754 -21.97 17.84 26.76
C ASN A 754 -22.65 18.80 27.78
N GLY A 755 -21.83 19.60 28.47
CA GLY A 755 -22.25 20.59 29.48
C GLY A 755 -22.51 20.07 30.89
N LYS A 756 -22.54 18.74 31.12
CA LYS A 756 -22.82 18.14 32.44
C LYS A 756 -21.54 17.65 33.11
N GLY A 757 -21.35 17.93 34.40
CA GLY A 757 -20.24 17.36 35.18
C GLY A 757 -20.33 15.83 35.20
N VAL A 758 -19.19 15.16 34.98
CA VAL A 758 -19.08 13.68 35.02
C VAL A 758 -17.88 13.18 35.82
N TRP A 759 -16.93 14.06 36.15
CA TRP A 759 -15.77 13.73 36.97
C TRP A 759 -15.26 14.96 37.72
N SER A 760 -14.80 14.76 38.95
CA SER A 760 -14.18 15.76 39.80
C SER A 760 -13.16 15.11 40.73
N GLU A 761 -11.93 15.64 40.78
CA GLU A 761 -10.86 15.25 41.71
C GLU A 761 -10.70 13.72 41.89
N GLY A 762 -10.62 12.99 40.78
CA GLY A 762 -10.41 11.53 40.79
C GLY A 762 -11.68 10.69 40.93
N LYS A 763 -12.86 11.31 41.11
CA LYS A 763 -14.14 10.58 41.28
C LYS A 763 -15.09 10.90 40.14
N ALA A 764 -15.81 9.89 39.65
CA ALA A 764 -16.92 10.09 38.73
C ALA A 764 -18.08 10.81 39.44
N THR A 765 -18.61 11.88 38.85
CA THR A 765 -19.63 12.76 39.43
C THR A 765 -20.77 13.00 38.44
N GLY A 766 -21.83 12.19 38.49
CA GLY A 766 -22.99 12.34 37.61
C GLY A 766 -23.14 11.21 36.59
N ARG A 767 -24.24 11.25 35.82
CA ARG A 767 -24.56 10.23 34.81
C ARG A 767 -25.07 10.90 33.54
N ILE A 768 -24.59 10.42 32.39
CA ILE A 768 -25.07 10.81 31.06
C ILE A 768 -25.39 9.52 30.31
N LYS A 769 -26.54 9.46 29.63
CA LYS A 769 -26.93 8.30 28.82
C LYS A 769 -25.89 8.09 27.72
N GLY A 770 -25.41 6.85 27.58
CA GLY A 770 -24.39 6.50 26.58
C GLY A 770 -22.95 6.80 27.01
N LEU A 771 -22.71 7.25 28.25
CA LEU A 771 -21.38 7.42 28.82
C LEU A 771 -21.26 6.61 30.11
N ALA A 772 -20.20 5.81 30.22
CA ALA A 772 -19.88 5.03 31.41
C ALA A 772 -18.41 5.21 31.81
N PRO A 773 -18.07 5.22 33.11
CA PRO A 773 -16.68 5.12 33.54
C PRO A 773 -16.02 3.86 32.95
N ALA A 774 -14.78 3.99 32.52
CA ALA A 774 -13.94 2.88 32.07
C ALA A 774 -12.73 2.72 32.99
N ASP A 775 -12.04 1.60 32.90
CA ASP A 775 -10.83 1.36 33.68
C ASP A 775 -9.83 2.51 33.51
N ALA A 776 -9.47 3.10 34.65
CA ALA A 776 -8.57 4.24 34.70
C ALA A 776 -7.17 3.82 34.27
N LEU A 777 -6.54 4.66 33.46
CA LEU A 777 -5.10 4.59 33.19
C LEU A 777 -4.40 5.57 34.12
N THR A 778 -3.18 5.25 34.55
CA THR A 778 -2.37 6.15 35.37
C THR A 778 -2.34 7.56 34.77
N GLY A 779 -2.72 8.56 35.56
CA GLY A 779 -2.77 9.96 35.14
C GLY A 779 -3.94 10.34 34.21
N HIS A 780 -4.88 9.44 33.93
CA HIS A 780 -6.01 9.68 33.03
C HIS A 780 -7.37 9.39 33.69
N ALA A 781 -8.39 10.12 33.25
CA ALA A 781 -9.80 9.77 33.48
C ALA A 781 -10.37 9.16 32.19
N CYS A 782 -10.84 7.92 32.24
CA CYS A 782 -11.31 7.18 31.07
C CYS A 782 -12.82 6.91 31.10
N PHE A 783 -13.45 7.03 29.93
CA PHE A 783 -14.89 6.85 29.75
C PHE A 783 -15.17 6.02 28.49
N ASN A 784 -16.10 5.09 28.58
CA ASN A 784 -16.70 4.45 27.41
C ASN A 784 -17.87 5.31 26.92
N VAL A 785 -17.88 5.62 25.63
CA VAL A 785 -18.91 6.41 24.96
C VAL A 785 -19.59 5.62 23.86
N ALA A 786 -20.91 5.73 23.79
CA ALA A 786 -21.73 5.20 22.71
C ALA A 786 -21.56 6.04 21.42
N PRO A 787 -22.10 5.61 20.27
CA PRO A 787 -22.10 6.42 19.05
C PRO A 787 -22.72 7.81 19.25
N GLY A 788 -22.22 8.82 18.54
CA GLY A 788 -22.69 10.19 18.61
C GLY A 788 -21.58 11.23 18.71
N VAL A 789 -21.97 12.46 19.03
CA VAL A 789 -21.04 13.59 19.23
C VAL A 789 -20.84 13.85 20.72
N TRP A 790 -19.58 13.88 21.14
CA TRP A 790 -19.18 14.04 22.53
C TRP A 790 -18.21 15.20 22.69
N GLU A 791 -18.55 16.13 23.57
CA GLU A 791 -17.72 17.29 23.90
C GLU A 791 -17.27 17.21 25.35
N PHE A 792 -15.99 16.95 25.56
CA PHE A 792 -15.31 16.97 26.84
C PHE A 792 -14.72 18.37 27.05
N GLN A 793 -15.14 19.03 28.14
CA GLN A 793 -14.66 20.32 28.58
C GLN A 793 -14.04 20.16 29.96
N CYS A 794 -12.72 20.26 30.04
CA CYS A 794 -11.97 19.97 31.27
C CYS A 794 -11.28 21.23 31.80
N ARG A 795 -11.28 21.37 33.13
CA ARG A 795 -10.64 22.47 33.88
C ARG A 795 -9.94 21.95 35.11
#